data_AF-A0A084B5D7-F1
#
_entry.id   AF-A0A084B5D7-F1
#
_cell.length_a   1.000
_cell.length_b   1.000
_cell.length_c   1.000
_cell.angle_alpha   90.00
_cell.angle_beta   90.00
_cell.angle_gamma   90.00
#
_symmetry.space_group_name_H-M   'P 1'
#
loop_
_entity.id
_entity.type
_entity.pdbx_description
1 polymer ?
#
loop_
_entity_poly.entity_id
_entity_poly.type
_entity_poly.pdbx_seq_one_letter_code
_entity_poly.pdbx_strand_id
1 'polypeptide(L)'
;MGTAKAALVFHHAPKPVSVNEFSDALHAICRPRYPNARVMRAAHLALAVSGGVDSMALSYLFSEHRRLHQWARVGDYPVDQMYALMVDHQLREESHAETVRLAPVLRDLGFKPVVCRLHWKEYRKQGIDPSTLPNIESLARTQRYRVLGTNCKNAGIDRLFLAHHRDDQYETILMRLISGHGYRGLLGIREANPIPECYDLHNIYNSGLLNEFLKQKPTLRFVPAISDIKQLRRSWKLELRSSDHLTKQGLDYWSSLFQGRFQRDHDPNVPYVTPLPREEGGLVLYRPLLEFDKDRLIATCEANKIPWVEDRTNADPTMTMRNAVRYLVKNHQLPTALQKPSVLALCKNSRRRAQFEESAADRLIKKSAAIKVFDPNAGTLLVEPPPFKPPKAARRTIYTEAREAARRPQRRVIAAIMCRKFIDFVTPDSILPPLTNLDNLVNLLFPQLSPERGKSPPKSCSIAGVQFDPVVTSKSTKWFLFRAPYSSQKRLPKRTLGGRTDYLSLSEAEFKSQVYWQCRKSLKSWDGRFWIGLITSVNERFYVLPFKQSAMKPFRMALPKPERARLDRVLKYYAPGKVRWTLPAIYTREDSGGRGSPSEKTLLALPTLGFHVPGMERWIKYDFRYKKVDANLLAPIAKRPGAFLTYRHALGTSRRRRNTTDEKLDGFEERRNGLRVQSGEAERGRPDHKRNLQTKAILPEVYELQETTSPGHVQQNIIRGQP
;
A
#
# COMPACT_ATOMS: atom_id res chain seq x y z
N MET A 1 -32.36 -47.39 45.55
CA MET A 1 -32.07 -46.00 45.96
C MET A 1 -30.64 -45.66 45.57
N GLY A 2 -30.46 -45.04 44.41
CA GLY A 2 -29.16 -44.54 43.94
C GLY A 2 -29.30 -43.06 43.69
N THR A 3 -28.74 -42.25 44.58
CA THR A 3 -28.74 -40.78 44.49
C THR A 3 -27.79 -40.34 43.38
N ALA A 4 -28.34 -40.06 42.20
CA ALA A 4 -27.62 -39.37 41.16
C ALA A 4 -27.28 -37.96 41.66
N LYS A 5 -26.02 -37.74 42.03
CA LYS A 5 -25.47 -36.40 42.27
C LYS A 5 -25.68 -35.57 41.01
N ALA A 6 -26.63 -34.64 41.07
CA ALA A 6 -26.78 -33.59 40.09
C ALA A 6 -25.43 -32.85 40.00
N ALA A 7 -24.74 -33.02 38.87
CA ALA A 7 -23.62 -32.16 38.53
C ALA A 7 -24.18 -30.74 38.43
N LEU A 8 -23.80 -29.89 39.39
CA LEU A 8 -24.02 -28.45 39.35
C LEU A 8 -23.34 -27.92 38.08
N VAL A 9 -24.11 -27.81 37.00
CA VAL A 9 -23.73 -27.07 35.80
C VAL A 9 -23.79 -25.61 36.22
N PHE A 10 -22.64 -25.03 36.59
CA PHE A 10 -22.53 -23.58 36.72
C PHE A 10 -22.90 -22.98 35.36
N HIS A 11 -24.09 -22.39 35.25
CA HIS A 11 -24.38 -21.47 34.18
C HIS A 11 -23.41 -20.30 34.37
N HIS A 12 -22.27 -20.33 33.69
CA HIS A 12 -21.32 -19.23 33.69
C HIS A 12 -22.02 -18.03 33.04
N ALA A 13 -22.62 -17.16 33.85
CA ALA A 13 -23.02 -15.84 33.40
C ALA A 13 -21.78 -15.18 32.75
N PRO A 14 -21.92 -14.61 31.56
CA PRO A 14 -20.79 -14.02 30.84
C PRO A 14 -20.17 -12.90 31.69
N LYS A 15 -18.87 -13.02 31.99
CA LYS A 15 -18.15 -12.00 32.76
C LYS A 15 -18.02 -10.71 31.92
N PRO A 16 -18.34 -9.53 32.49
CA PRO A 16 -18.14 -8.26 31.78
C PRO A 16 -16.68 -8.08 31.36
N VAL A 17 -16.45 -7.30 30.31
CA VAL A 17 -15.11 -6.99 29.81
C VAL A 17 -14.44 -6.03 30.77
N SER A 18 -13.25 -6.40 31.25
CA SER A 18 -12.47 -5.51 32.12
C SER A 18 -11.74 -4.46 31.28
N VAL A 19 -11.48 -3.29 31.89
CA VAL A 19 -10.78 -2.19 31.21
C VAL A 19 -9.34 -2.57 30.86
N ASN A 20 -8.68 -3.41 31.68
CA ASN A 20 -7.33 -3.90 31.40
C ASN A 20 -7.30 -4.82 30.17
N GLU A 21 -8.23 -5.78 30.07
CA GLU A 21 -8.35 -6.62 28.86
C GLU A 21 -8.59 -5.77 27.60
N PHE A 22 -9.43 -4.74 27.72
CA PHE A 22 -9.68 -3.80 26.63
C PHE A 22 -8.43 -2.98 26.27
N SER A 23 -7.67 -2.52 27.27
CA SER A 23 -6.40 -1.81 27.07
C SER A 23 -5.38 -2.66 26.32
N ASP A 24 -5.24 -3.94 26.69
CA ASP A 24 -4.34 -4.88 26.02
C ASP A 24 -4.74 -5.10 24.56
N ALA A 25 -6.04 -5.29 24.30
CA ALA A 25 -6.57 -5.40 22.94
C ALA A 25 -6.32 -4.12 22.12
N LEU A 26 -6.49 -2.95 22.73
CA LEU A 26 -6.24 -1.66 22.10
C LEU A 26 -4.76 -1.48 21.76
N HIS A 27 -3.84 -1.82 22.67
CA HIS A 27 -2.40 -1.76 22.44
C HIS A 27 -1.90 -2.78 21.40
N ALA A 28 -2.49 -3.98 21.36
CA ALA A 28 -2.14 -5.01 20.39
C ALA A 28 -2.42 -4.56 18.95
N ILE A 29 -3.52 -3.84 18.74
CA ILE A 29 -3.99 -3.37 17.44
C ILE A 29 -3.36 -2.02 17.07
N CYS A 30 -3.35 -1.06 18.01
CA CYS A 30 -2.75 0.25 17.82
C CYS A 30 -1.32 0.26 18.35
N ARG A 31 -0.41 -0.45 17.67
CA ARG A 31 1.01 -0.46 18.06
C ARG A 31 1.66 0.90 17.75
N PRO A 32 2.39 1.51 18.71
CA PRO A 32 3.14 2.73 18.44
C PRO A 32 4.25 2.46 17.41
N ARG A 33 4.34 3.29 16.37
CA ARG A 33 5.45 3.32 15.42
C ARG A 33 6.72 3.90 16.05
N TYR A 34 6.56 4.84 16.99
CA TYR A 34 7.64 5.53 17.68
C TYR A 34 7.47 5.42 19.21
N PRO A 35 7.71 4.23 19.80
CA PRO A 35 7.48 4.01 21.24
C PRO A 35 8.31 4.96 22.13
N ASN A 36 9.50 5.34 21.68
CA ASN A 36 10.45 6.16 22.44
C ASN A 36 10.25 7.68 22.25
N ALA A 37 9.21 8.11 21.52
CA ALA A 37 8.96 9.52 21.32
C ALA A 37 8.47 10.19 22.62
N ARG A 38 9.12 11.32 22.97
CA ARG A 38 8.91 12.06 24.23
C ARG A 38 7.88 13.18 24.13
N VAL A 39 7.81 13.86 22.98
CA VAL A 39 6.87 14.98 22.76
C VAL A 39 5.96 14.65 21.58
N MET A 40 4.67 14.48 21.90
CA MET A 40 3.64 14.08 20.94
C MET A 40 2.44 14.98 21.19
N ARG A 41 1.97 15.65 20.14
CA ARG A 41 0.72 16.40 20.17
C ARG A 41 -0.43 15.40 20.27
N ALA A 42 -1.41 15.75 21.10
CA ALA A 42 -2.58 14.94 21.25
C ALA A 42 -3.36 14.86 19.93
N ALA A 43 -3.92 13.70 19.65
CA ALA A 43 -4.70 13.42 18.44
C ALA A 43 -6.16 13.19 18.80
N HIS A 44 -7.04 13.54 17.87
CA HIS A 44 -8.47 13.27 18.01
C HIS A 44 -8.78 11.81 17.63
N LEU A 45 -9.77 11.24 18.32
CA LEU A 45 -10.27 9.88 18.13
C LEU A 45 -11.74 9.93 17.70
N ALA A 46 -12.17 9.07 16.78
CA ALA A 46 -13.59 8.87 16.51
C ALA A 46 -14.03 7.43 16.77
N LEU A 47 -15.22 7.25 17.33
CA LEU A 47 -15.95 5.99 17.38
C LEU A 47 -17.17 6.11 16.47
N ALA A 48 -17.47 5.08 15.67
CA ALA A 48 -18.76 5.00 14.99
C ALA A 48 -19.77 4.35 15.94
N VAL A 49 -20.81 5.09 16.29
CA VAL A 49 -21.84 4.67 17.25
C VAL A 49 -23.16 4.47 16.50
N SER A 50 -23.66 3.25 16.48
CA SER A 50 -24.96 2.93 15.88
C SER A 50 -26.11 3.02 16.89
N GLY A 51 -25.81 3.02 18.19
CA GLY A 51 -26.80 2.95 19.27
C GLY A 51 -27.05 1.54 19.78
N GLY A 52 -26.58 0.52 19.07
CA GLY A 52 -26.64 -0.88 19.53
C GLY A 52 -25.67 -1.18 20.67
N VAL A 53 -25.93 -2.29 21.36
CA VAL A 53 -25.18 -2.74 22.54
C VAL A 53 -23.67 -2.78 22.32
N ASP A 54 -23.20 -3.25 21.16
CA ASP A 54 -21.77 -3.38 20.86
C ASP A 54 -21.09 -2.00 20.83
N SER A 55 -21.74 -1.02 20.20
CA SER A 55 -21.20 0.34 20.06
C SER A 55 -21.25 1.14 21.36
N MET A 56 -22.25 0.86 22.20
CA MET A 56 -22.37 1.46 23.54
C MET A 56 -21.35 0.86 24.50
N ALA A 57 -21.14 -0.47 24.47
CA ALA A 57 -20.08 -1.14 25.22
C ALA A 57 -18.70 -0.60 24.83
N LEU A 58 -18.44 -0.43 23.53
CA LEU A 58 -17.19 0.19 23.05
C LEU A 58 -16.99 1.61 23.60
N SER A 59 -18.05 2.42 23.57
CA SER A 59 -18.01 3.80 24.05
C SER A 59 -17.73 3.86 25.55
N TYR A 60 -18.38 2.99 26.34
CA TYR A 60 -18.13 2.85 27.77
C TYR A 60 -16.69 2.43 28.08
N LEU A 61 -16.18 1.38 27.41
CA LEU A 61 -14.82 0.89 27.62
C LEU A 61 -13.75 1.95 27.30
N PHE A 62 -13.96 2.76 26.26
CA PHE A 62 -13.07 3.89 25.95
C PHE A 62 -13.15 5.01 26.99
N SER A 63 -14.35 5.32 27.50
CA SER A 63 -14.54 6.30 28.57
C SER A 63 -13.77 5.89 29.84
N GLU A 64 -13.97 4.65 30.28
CA GLU A 64 -13.30 4.13 31.48
C GLU A 64 -11.79 3.98 31.28
N HIS A 65 -11.34 3.55 30.10
CA HIS A 65 -9.92 3.50 29.76
C HIS A 65 -9.27 4.87 29.89
N ARG A 66 -9.93 5.92 29.38
CA ARG A 66 -9.45 7.30 29.51
C ARG A 66 -9.43 7.77 30.98
N ARG A 67 -10.41 7.37 31.77
CA ARG A 67 -10.51 7.72 33.20
C ARG A 67 -9.40 7.08 34.03
N LEU A 68 -9.12 5.80 33.81
CA LEU A 68 -8.11 5.03 34.54
C LEU A 68 -6.69 5.31 34.04
N HIS A 69 -6.52 5.61 32.75
CA HIS A 69 -5.22 5.85 32.14
C HIS A 69 -5.15 7.23 31.47
N GLN A 70 -5.09 8.28 32.29
CA GLN A 70 -5.09 9.68 31.81
C GLN A 70 -3.97 10.01 30.81
N TRP A 71 -2.83 9.30 30.90
CA TRP A 71 -1.70 9.46 29.98
C TRP A 71 -1.54 8.31 28.98
N ALA A 72 -2.52 7.39 28.88
CA ALA A 72 -2.44 6.32 27.91
C ALA A 72 -2.42 6.86 26.49
N ARG A 73 -1.54 6.26 25.69
CA ARG A 73 -1.41 6.55 24.27
C ARG A 73 -2.22 5.54 23.48
N VAL A 74 -2.96 6.01 22.50
CA VAL A 74 -3.60 5.14 21.50
C VAL A 74 -2.70 5.11 20.27
N GLY A 75 -1.86 4.08 20.19
CA GLY A 75 -0.74 4.03 19.27
C GLY A 75 0.33 5.05 19.67
N ASP A 76 0.69 5.91 18.73
CA ASP A 76 1.72 6.92 18.96
C ASP A 76 1.21 8.10 19.80
N TYR A 77 -0.09 8.41 19.87
CA TYR A 77 -0.52 9.75 20.32
C TYR A 77 -1.30 9.70 21.64
N PRO A 78 -1.11 10.69 22.53
CA PRO A 78 -2.09 10.93 23.59
C PRO A 78 -3.42 11.36 22.95
N VAL A 79 -4.53 11.04 23.62
CA VAL A 79 -5.88 11.36 23.11
C VAL A 79 -6.30 12.73 23.63
N ASP A 80 -6.65 13.65 22.72
CA ASP A 80 -7.14 14.99 23.07
C ASP A 80 -8.67 14.97 23.31
N GLN A 81 -9.39 14.74 22.22
CA GLN A 81 -10.85 14.74 22.17
C GLN A 81 -11.35 13.44 21.54
N MET A 82 -12.37 12.85 22.14
CA MET A 82 -13.07 11.69 21.61
C MET A 82 -14.39 12.16 20.97
N TYR A 83 -14.63 11.72 19.74
CA TYR A 83 -15.82 12.01 18.96
C TYR A 83 -16.66 10.74 18.83
N ALA A 84 -17.98 10.87 19.01
CA ALA A 84 -18.93 9.82 18.72
C ALA A 84 -19.68 10.17 17.44
N LEU A 85 -19.37 9.48 16.34
CA LEU A 85 -19.99 9.69 15.04
C LEU A 85 -21.22 8.77 14.93
N MET A 86 -22.41 9.37 14.99
CA MET A 86 -23.68 8.68 14.82
C MET A 86 -24.18 8.87 13.40
N VAL A 87 -24.56 7.81 12.71
CA VAL A 87 -25.03 7.91 11.32
C VAL A 87 -26.54 7.79 11.29
N ASP A 88 -27.21 8.88 10.89
CA ASP A 88 -28.64 8.88 10.61
C ASP A 88 -28.87 8.41 9.18
N HIS A 89 -29.47 7.22 9.03
CA HIS A 89 -29.67 6.58 7.75
C HIS A 89 -30.83 7.19 6.94
N GLN A 90 -31.76 7.89 7.58
CA GLN A 90 -32.96 8.46 6.95
C GLN A 90 -33.81 7.46 6.14
N LEU A 91 -33.74 6.17 6.50
CA LEU A 91 -34.56 5.10 5.91
C LEU A 91 -35.84 4.86 6.72
N ARG A 92 -35.85 5.26 7.98
CA ARG A 92 -37.00 5.19 8.90
C ARG A 92 -37.11 6.50 9.67
N GLU A 93 -38.32 6.87 10.06
CA GLU A 93 -38.60 8.12 10.77
C GLU A 93 -37.94 8.15 12.16
N GLU A 94 -37.90 7.01 12.85
CA GLU A 94 -37.29 6.87 14.18
C GLU A 94 -35.76 7.01 14.20
N SER A 95 -35.08 6.85 13.06
CA SER A 95 -33.61 6.90 12.95
C SER A 95 -33.05 8.22 13.50
N HIS A 96 -33.72 9.33 13.20
CA HIS A 96 -33.27 10.62 13.71
C HIS A 96 -33.47 10.75 15.22
N ALA A 97 -34.65 10.36 15.72
CA ALA A 97 -35.00 10.46 17.13
C ALA A 97 -34.04 9.64 18.02
N GLU A 98 -33.61 8.46 17.56
CA GLU A 98 -32.62 7.66 18.28
C GLU A 98 -31.26 8.33 18.40
N THR A 99 -30.73 8.89 17.30
CA THR A 99 -29.44 9.59 17.34
C THR A 99 -29.48 10.80 18.28
N VAL A 100 -30.63 11.48 18.37
CA VAL A 100 -30.84 12.59 19.29
C VAL A 100 -30.90 12.11 20.75
N ARG A 101 -31.59 10.99 21.01
CA ARG A 101 -31.70 10.39 22.36
C ARG A 101 -30.37 9.87 22.89
N LEU A 102 -29.47 9.41 22.02
CA LEU A 102 -28.14 8.90 22.40
C LEU A 102 -27.12 10.00 22.67
N ALA A 103 -27.33 11.21 22.14
CA ALA A 103 -26.37 12.30 22.27
C ALA A 103 -26.06 12.72 23.73
N PRO A 104 -27.04 12.83 24.65
CA PRO A 104 -26.78 13.07 26.07
C PRO A 104 -25.94 11.97 26.71
N VAL A 105 -26.31 10.70 26.52
CA VAL A 105 -25.59 9.54 27.08
C VAL A 105 -24.11 9.54 26.67
N LEU A 106 -23.83 9.85 25.41
CA LEU A 106 -22.47 9.93 24.89
C LEU A 106 -21.69 11.13 25.45
N ARG A 107 -22.36 12.25 25.76
CA ARG A 107 -21.72 13.37 26.45
C ARG A 107 -21.33 13.01 27.88
N ASP A 108 -22.19 12.27 28.59
CA ASP A 108 -21.92 11.79 29.95
C ASP A 108 -20.74 10.82 29.97
N LEU A 109 -20.57 10.02 28.91
CA LEU A 109 -19.39 9.17 28.68
C LEU A 109 -18.14 9.95 28.17
N GLY A 110 -18.16 11.29 28.15
CA GLY A 110 -17.00 12.10 27.78
C GLY A 110 -16.71 12.22 26.28
N PHE A 111 -17.68 11.92 25.40
CA PHE A 111 -17.55 12.08 23.96
C PHE A 111 -18.22 13.36 23.45
N LYS A 112 -17.72 13.88 22.33
CA LYS A 112 -18.40 14.90 21.53
C LYS A 112 -19.29 14.23 20.47
N PRO A 113 -20.63 14.20 20.64
CA PRO A 113 -21.52 13.59 19.68
C PRO A 113 -21.57 14.41 18.37
N VAL A 114 -21.52 13.72 17.24
CA VAL A 114 -21.68 14.30 15.90
C VAL A 114 -22.68 13.44 15.14
N VAL A 115 -23.82 14.04 14.77
CA VAL A 115 -24.84 13.38 13.95
C VAL A 115 -24.53 13.60 12.48
N CYS A 116 -24.27 12.50 11.79
CA CYS A 116 -23.88 12.44 10.40
C CYS A 116 -25.07 11.94 9.56
N ARG A 117 -25.77 12.85 8.87
CA ARG A 117 -26.96 12.50 8.08
C ARG A 117 -26.58 11.98 6.69
N LEU A 118 -27.22 10.88 6.28
CA LEU A 118 -27.16 10.40 4.90
C LEU A 118 -28.05 11.25 4.00
N HIS A 119 -27.59 11.51 2.78
CA HIS A 119 -28.32 12.33 1.81
C HIS A 119 -28.73 11.50 0.60
N TRP A 120 -30.03 11.24 0.50
CA TRP A 120 -30.64 10.50 -0.61
C TRP A 120 -31.16 11.41 -1.74
N LYS A 121 -30.66 12.64 -1.83
CA LYS A 121 -31.20 13.69 -2.72
C LYS A 121 -31.25 13.27 -4.19
N GLU A 122 -30.24 12.55 -4.68
CA GLU A 122 -30.17 12.13 -6.09
C GLU A 122 -31.28 11.12 -6.43
N TYR A 123 -31.53 10.14 -5.56
CA TYR A 123 -32.58 9.15 -5.75
C TYR A 123 -33.98 9.74 -5.59
N ARG A 124 -34.18 10.60 -4.57
CA ARG A 124 -35.45 11.31 -4.38
C ARG A 124 -35.78 12.25 -5.55
N LYS A 125 -34.78 12.89 -6.17
CA LYS A 125 -34.96 13.70 -7.39
C LYS A 125 -35.37 12.87 -8.60
N GLN A 126 -35.04 11.59 -8.63
CA GLN A 126 -35.45 10.65 -9.67
C GLN A 126 -36.83 10.02 -9.36
N GLY A 127 -37.51 10.44 -8.28
CA GLY A 127 -38.78 9.89 -7.84
C GLY A 127 -38.68 8.48 -7.24
N ILE A 128 -37.47 8.00 -6.96
CA ILE A 128 -37.24 6.66 -6.42
C ILE A 128 -37.13 6.78 -4.90
N ASP A 129 -37.98 6.04 -4.19
CA ASP A 129 -37.83 5.88 -2.75
C ASP A 129 -36.60 5.00 -2.44
N PRO A 130 -35.60 5.48 -1.67
CA PRO A 130 -34.42 4.68 -1.35
C PRO A 130 -34.71 3.34 -0.67
N SER A 131 -35.83 3.23 0.05
CA SER A 131 -36.20 2.02 0.80
C SER A 131 -36.50 0.82 -0.10
N THR A 132 -36.96 1.06 -1.34
CA THR A 132 -37.40 0.03 -2.29
C THR A 132 -36.28 -0.47 -3.21
N LEU A 133 -35.06 0.05 -3.05
CA LEU A 133 -33.93 -0.34 -3.89
C LEU A 133 -33.43 -1.76 -3.54
N PRO A 134 -33.26 -2.65 -4.53
CA PRO A 134 -32.83 -4.03 -4.28
C PRO A 134 -31.41 -4.14 -3.71
N ASN A 135 -30.57 -3.11 -3.87
CA ASN A 135 -29.20 -3.05 -3.38
C ASN A 135 -29.00 -2.02 -2.25
N ILE A 136 -30.07 -1.68 -1.52
CA ILE A 136 -30.06 -0.62 -0.50
C ILE A 136 -29.00 -0.84 0.57
N GLU A 137 -28.77 -2.06 1.04
CA GLU A 137 -27.76 -2.34 2.08
C GLU A 137 -26.35 -1.97 1.60
N SER A 138 -25.98 -2.40 0.39
CA SER A 138 -24.67 -2.11 -0.20
C SER A 138 -24.47 -0.61 -0.43
N LEU A 139 -25.53 0.07 -0.86
CA LEU A 139 -25.52 1.51 -1.09
C LEU A 139 -25.45 2.29 0.23
N ALA A 140 -26.26 1.93 1.22
CA ALA A 140 -26.26 2.51 2.57
C ALA A 140 -24.90 2.30 3.25
N ARG A 141 -24.30 1.10 3.11
CA ARG A 141 -22.94 0.81 3.59
C ARG A 141 -21.90 1.73 2.94
N THR A 142 -21.99 1.91 1.62
CA THR A 142 -21.11 2.78 0.85
C THR A 142 -21.21 4.23 1.33
N GLN A 143 -22.43 4.77 1.40
CA GLN A 143 -22.64 6.14 1.84
C GLN A 143 -22.26 6.33 3.32
N ARG A 144 -22.52 5.34 4.19
CA ARG A 144 -22.13 5.36 5.60
C ARG A 144 -20.62 5.58 5.76
N TYR A 145 -19.79 4.80 5.06
CA TYR A 145 -18.33 4.98 5.14
C TYR A 145 -17.89 6.32 4.57
N ARG A 146 -18.50 6.79 3.47
CA ARG A 146 -18.17 8.10 2.88
C ARG A 146 -18.49 9.26 3.82
N VAL A 147 -19.64 9.20 4.49
CA VAL A 147 -20.07 10.21 5.47
C VAL A 147 -19.17 10.19 6.71
N LEU A 148 -18.85 9.00 7.24
CA LEU A 148 -17.90 8.85 8.35
C LEU A 148 -16.52 9.42 7.99
N GLY A 149 -16.00 9.07 6.81
CA GLY A 149 -14.71 9.56 6.32
C GLY A 149 -14.68 11.07 6.16
N THR A 150 -15.74 11.67 5.60
CA THR A 150 -15.85 13.13 5.42
C THR A 150 -15.87 13.87 6.75
N ASN A 151 -16.62 13.36 7.74
CA ASN A 151 -16.65 13.96 9.08
C ASN A 151 -15.30 13.83 9.80
N CYS A 152 -14.64 12.67 9.70
CA CYS A 152 -13.30 12.48 10.24
C CYS A 152 -12.30 13.48 9.65
N LYS A 153 -12.33 13.67 8.32
CA LYS A 153 -11.48 14.66 7.64
C LYS A 153 -11.72 16.08 8.13
N ASN A 154 -12.98 16.49 8.29
CA ASN A 154 -13.33 17.84 8.75
C ASN A 154 -12.87 18.08 10.19
N ALA A 155 -12.90 17.04 11.03
CA ALA A 155 -12.44 17.09 12.42
C ALA A 155 -10.93 16.80 12.59
N GLY A 156 -10.18 16.55 11.50
CA GLY A 156 -8.75 16.20 11.57
C GLY A 156 -8.47 14.87 12.27
N ILE A 157 -9.38 13.91 12.14
CA ILE A 157 -9.32 12.58 12.77
C ILE A 157 -8.73 11.57 11.79
N ASP A 158 -7.67 10.89 12.23
CA ASP A 158 -6.98 9.86 11.44
C ASP A 158 -7.26 8.42 11.94
N ARG A 159 -8.01 8.26 13.05
CA ARG A 159 -8.37 6.96 13.64
C ARG A 159 -9.87 6.87 13.92
N LEU A 160 -10.52 5.87 13.33
CA LEU A 160 -11.94 5.60 13.53
C LEU A 160 -12.14 4.18 14.04
N PHE A 161 -12.87 4.04 15.15
CA PHE A 161 -13.10 2.76 15.83
C PHE A 161 -14.50 2.23 15.53
N LEU A 162 -14.59 0.93 15.26
CA LEU A 162 -15.85 0.21 15.03
C LEU A 162 -15.99 -0.92 16.05
N ALA A 163 -17.22 -1.16 16.50
CA ALA A 163 -17.55 -2.17 17.49
C ALA A 163 -17.79 -3.57 16.91
N HIS A 164 -17.02 -3.97 15.89
CA HIS A 164 -17.13 -5.35 15.41
C HIS A 164 -16.51 -6.32 16.41
N HIS A 165 -17.20 -7.42 16.66
CA HIS A 165 -16.87 -8.37 17.72
C HIS A 165 -16.60 -9.80 17.19
N ARG A 166 -16.35 -10.75 18.10
CA ARG A 166 -15.96 -12.13 17.75
C ARG A 166 -17.05 -12.90 17.01
N ASP A 167 -18.31 -12.61 17.26
CA ASP A 167 -19.44 -13.26 16.59
C ASP A 167 -19.63 -12.71 15.18
N ASP A 168 -19.45 -11.40 14.95
CA ASP A 168 -19.40 -10.82 13.60
C ASP A 168 -18.33 -11.51 12.74
N GLN A 169 -17.19 -11.83 13.37
CA GLN A 169 -16.09 -12.54 12.73
C GLN A 169 -16.52 -13.95 12.33
N TYR A 170 -17.17 -14.69 13.23
CA TYR A 170 -17.70 -16.03 12.98
C TYR A 170 -18.74 -16.05 11.85
N GLU A 171 -19.74 -15.16 11.93
CA GLU A 171 -20.78 -14.98 10.90
C GLU A 171 -20.15 -14.69 9.53
N THR A 172 -19.18 -13.77 9.48
CA THR A 172 -18.51 -13.39 8.24
C THR A 172 -17.75 -14.56 7.62
N ILE A 173 -17.13 -15.43 8.43
CA ILE A 173 -16.41 -16.60 7.90
C ILE A 173 -17.41 -17.63 7.37
N LEU A 174 -18.51 -17.90 8.09
CA LEU A 174 -19.55 -18.82 7.63
C LEU A 174 -20.18 -18.36 6.31
N MET A 175 -20.56 -17.09 6.21
CA MET A 175 -21.07 -16.53 4.95
C MET A 175 -20.07 -16.74 3.80
N ARG A 176 -18.78 -16.53 4.05
CA ARG A 176 -17.74 -16.72 3.03
C ARG A 176 -17.50 -18.18 2.67
N LEU A 177 -17.66 -19.11 3.63
CA LEU A 177 -17.61 -20.55 3.36
C LEU A 177 -18.78 -20.97 2.46
N ILE A 178 -19.99 -20.49 2.75
CA ILE A 178 -21.19 -20.73 1.93
C ILE A 178 -20.98 -20.20 0.50
N SER A 179 -20.33 -19.04 0.36
CA SER A 179 -19.98 -18.49 -0.97
C SER A 179 -18.81 -19.19 -1.69
N GLY A 180 -18.24 -20.27 -1.13
CA GLY A 180 -17.18 -21.04 -1.78
C GLY A 180 -15.79 -20.39 -1.76
N HIS A 181 -15.52 -19.46 -0.82
CA HIS A 181 -14.20 -18.83 -0.74
C HIS A 181 -13.12 -19.77 -0.17
N GLY A 182 -11.96 -19.82 -0.82
CA GLY A 182 -10.77 -20.49 -0.29
C GLY A 182 -10.08 -19.74 0.87
N TYR A 183 -8.97 -20.28 1.41
CA TYR A 183 -8.30 -19.76 2.62
C TYR A 183 -7.99 -18.25 2.61
N ARG A 184 -7.68 -17.65 1.45
CA ARG A 184 -7.44 -16.18 1.35
C ARG A 184 -8.71 -15.33 1.44
N GLY A 185 -9.87 -15.90 1.14
CA GLY A 185 -11.16 -15.25 1.42
C GLY A 185 -11.57 -15.42 2.87
N LEU A 186 -11.15 -16.51 3.54
CA LEU A 186 -11.48 -16.83 4.93
C LEU A 186 -10.63 -16.09 5.98
N LEU A 187 -10.04 -14.94 5.63
CA LEU A 187 -9.30 -14.08 6.57
C LEU A 187 -10.23 -13.30 7.52
N GLY A 188 -11.55 -13.36 7.28
CA GLY A 188 -12.59 -12.59 7.96
C GLY A 188 -12.36 -11.08 7.99
N ILE A 189 -12.75 -10.42 9.08
CA ILE A 189 -12.64 -8.98 9.32
C ILE A 189 -11.26 -8.66 9.91
N ARG A 190 -10.50 -7.77 9.27
CA ARG A 190 -9.18 -7.32 9.76
C ARG A 190 -9.34 -6.41 10.98
N GLU A 191 -8.39 -6.47 11.91
CA GLU A 191 -8.35 -5.58 13.08
C GLU A 191 -8.15 -4.11 12.68
N ALA A 192 -7.27 -3.88 11.70
CA ALA A 192 -7.01 -2.56 11.14
C ALA A 192 -7.05 -2.57 9.60
N ASN A 193 -7.67 -1.57 8.99
CA ASN A 193 -7.61 -1.34 7.54
C ASN A 193 -7.94 0.11 7.16
N PRO A 194 -7.47 0.62 6.01
CA PRO A 194 -7.97 1.87 5.44
C PRO A 194 -9.49 1.81 5.25
N ILE A 195 -10.16 2.95 5.44
CA ILE A 195 -11.62 3.04 5.28
C ILE A 195 -12.06 2.66 3.85
N PRO A 196 -12.97 1.69 3.68
CA PRO A 196 -13.44 1.29 2.34
C PRO A 196 -14.32 2.37 1.73
N GLU A 197 -14.58 2.27 0.42
CA GLU A 197 -15.50 3.13 -0.34
C GLU A 197 -15.17 4.64 -0.41
N CYS A 198 -14.04 5.05 0.16
CA CYS A 198 -13.55 6.43 0.18
C CYS A 198 -12.35 6.65 -0.76
N TYR A 199 -12.24 5.83 -1.81
CA TYR A 199 -11.06 5.78 -2.69
C TYR A 199 -10.73 7.11 -3.38
N ASP A 200 -11.66 8.05 -3.50
CA ASP A 200 -11.52 9.35 -4.16
C ASP A 200 -11.30 10.52 -3.18
N LEU A 201 -11.30 10.26 -1.87
CA LEU A 201 -11.21 11.30 -0.85
C LEU A 201 -9.77 11.47 -0.30
N HIS A 202 -9.20 12.67 -0.49
CA HIS A 202 -7.86 13.05 0.00
C HIS A 202 -7.83 13.24 1.53
N ASN A 203 -6.72 12.87 2.17
CA ASN A 203 -6.52 12.70 3.62
C ASN A 203 -7.38 11.60 4.28
N ILE A 204 -8.06 10.77 3.50
CA ILE A 204 -8.93 9.71 4.03
C ILE A 204 -8.42 8.34 3.57
N TYR A 205 -8.35 8.09 2.25
CA TYR A 205 -7.93 6.78 1.74
C TYR A 205 -6.53 6.82 1.14
N ASN A 206 -5.56 6.18 1.80
CA ASN A 206 -4.16 6.07 1.38
C ASN A 206 -3.62 7.40 0.81
N SER A 207 -3.89 8.49 1.55
CA SER A 207 -3.58 9.88 1.21
C SER A 207 -3.25 10.69 2.47
N GLY A 208 -2.36 11.65 2.33
CA GLY A 208 -1.71 12.35 3.44
C GLY A 208 -0.29 11.83 3.72
N LEU A 209 0.44 12.61 4.52
CA LEU A 209 1.82 12.31 4.90
C LEU A 209 1.84 11.30 6.07
N LEU A 210 2.39 10.12 5.82
CA LEU A 210 2.64 9.11 6.86
C LEU A 210 3.73 9.58 7.85
N ASN A 211 4.73 10.30 7.33
CA ASN A 211 5.82 10.93 8.08
C ASN A 211 5.40 12.34 8.51
N GLU A 212 5.03 12.47 9.78
CA GLU A 212 4.55 13.74 10.31
C GLU A 212 5.62 14.82 10.41
N PHE A 213 6.90 14.43 10.44
CA PHE A 213 8.04 15.35 10.37
C PHE A 213 8.05 16.20 9.08
N LEU A 214 7.40 15.71 8.01
CA LEU A 214 7.26 16.45 6.75
C LEU A 214 6.09 17.43 6.76
N LYS A 215 5.22 17.41 7.79
CA LYS A 215 4.17 18.43 7.97
C LYS A 215 4.84 19.73 8.43
N GLN A 216 4.37 20.88 7.94
CA GLN A 216 4.85 22.21 8.38
C GLN A 216 4.73 22.41 9.90
N LYS A 217 3.74 21.77 10.53
CA LYS A 217 3.57 21.71 11.99
C LYS A 217 3.51 20.23 12.40
N PRO A 218 4.65 19.56 12.65
CA PRO A 218 4.64 18.16 13.02
C PRO A 218 3.98 17.99 14.39
N THR A 219 3.19 16.93 14.54
CA THR A 219 2.59 16.46 15.79
C THR A 219 3.59 15.63 16.61
N LEU A 220 4.68 15.15 16.00
CA LEU A 220 5.78 14.46 16.67
C LEU A 220 7.02 15.34 16.65
N ARG A 221 7.63 15.59 17.83
CA ARG A 221 8.98 16.17 17.91
C ARG A 221 9.90 15.14 18.54
N PHE A 222 10.75 14.53 17.73
CA PHE A 222 11.74 13.58 18.22
C PHE A 222 12.89 14.35 18.85
N VAL A 223 12.99 14.31 20.18
CA VAL A 223 14.15 14.75 20.93
C VAL A 223 14.72 13.51 21.61
N PRO A 224 15.74 12.85 21.04
CA PRO A 224 16.35 11.68 21.67
C PRO A 224 16.89 12.04 23.05
N ALA A 225 16.95 11.07 23.97
CA ALA A 225 17.46 11.33 25.31
C ALA A 225 18.92 11.84 25.26
N ILE A 226 19.35 12.64 26.23
CA ILE A 226 20.76 13.07 26.31
C ILE A 226 21.68 11.83 26.42
N SER A 227 21.23 10.77 27.08
CA SER A 227 21.92 9.46 27.11
C SER A 227 22.05 8.83 25.73
N ASP A 228 20.96 8.80 24.95
CA ASP A 228 20.94 8.24 23.59
C ASP A 228 21.81 9.08 22.66
N ILE A 229 21.77 10.40 22.78
CA ILE A 229 22.65 11.34 22.06
C ILE A 229 24.10 11.14 22.46
N LYS A 230 24.39 10.93 23.75
CA LYS A 230 25.76 10.64 24.24
C LYS A 230 26.25 9.28 23.73
N GLN A 231 25.38 8.27 23.69
CA GLN A 231 25.69 6.94 23.17
C GLN A 231 25.89 6.98 21.65
N LEU A 232 25.06 7.72 20.92
CA LEU A 232 25.22 8.05 19.49
C LEU A 232 26.53 8.78 19.22
N ARG A 233 26.87 9.78 20.02
CA ARG A 233 28.14 10.50 19.90
C ARG A 233 29.34 9.60 20.22
N ARG A 234 29.20 8.68 21.18
CA ARG A 234 30.23 7.69 21.51
C ARG A 234 30.39 6.67 20.39
N SER A 235 29.29 6.15 19.83
CA SER A 235 29.35 5.25 18.68
C SER A 235 29.93 5.95 17.45
N TRP A 236 29.56 7.21 17.19
CA TRP A 236 30.17 8.03 16.14
C TRP A 236 31.66 8.25 16.38
N LYS A 237 32.08 8.59 17.61
CA LYS A 237 33.50 8.75 17.93
C LYS A 237 34.29 7.44 17.80
N LEU A 238 33.69 6.31 18.14
CA LEU A 238 34.33 5.00 17.93
C LEU A 238 34.44 4.68 16.44
N GLU A 239 33.38 4.87 15.67
CA GLU A 239 33.39 4.65 14.21
C GLU A 239 34.38 5.57 13.49
N LEU A 240 34.48 6.84 13.90
CA LEU A 240 35.44 7.81 13.35
C LEU A 240 36.90 7.50 13.73
N ARG A 241 37.15 6.84 14.87
CA ARG A 241 38.50 6.43 15.29
C ARG A 241 38.95 5.11 14.67
N SER A 242 38.03 4.35 14.08
CA SER A 242 38.29 2.97 13.61
C SER A 242 38.69 2.87 12.13
N SER A 243 38.72 3.95 11.34
CA SER A 243 39.22 3.85 9.96
C SER A 243 39.52 5.18 9.26
N ASP A 244 40.79 5.40 8.91
CA ASP A 244 41.25 6.18 7.74
C ASP A 244 40.88 5.49 6.41
N HIS A 245 40.27 4.31 6.46
CA HIS A 245 39.79 3.58 5.30
C HIS A 245 38.43 2.93 5.59
N LEU A 246 37.32 3.69 5.64
CA LEU A 246 35.99 3.15 5.26
C LEU A 246 34.92 4.23 5.08
N THR A 247 34.74 4.61 3.81
CA THR A 247 33.49 4.93 3.10
C THR A 247 32.17 4.92 3.89
N LYS A 248 31.57 6.11 4.02
CA LYS A 248 30.15 6.51 3.78
C LYS A 248 28.96 5.65 4.28
N GLN A 249 29.14 4.47 4.88
CA GLN A 249 28.05 3.55 5.24
C GLN A 249 27.31 3.94 6.52
N GLY A 250 27.99 4.51 7.53
CA GLY A 250 27.36 4.95 8.78
C GLY A 250 26.50 6.21 8.63
N LEU A 251 26.86 7.09 7.69
CA LEU A 251 26.13 8.34 7.42
C LEU A 251 24.77 8.08 6.74
N ASP A 252 24.66 7.01 5.95
CA ASP A 252 23.45 6.64 5.19
C ASP A 252 22.33 6.06 6.06
N TYR A 253 22.65 5.37 7.16
CA TYR A 253 21.64 4.83 8.07
C TYR A 253 20.90 5.94 8.82
N TRP A 254 21.61 6.97 9.29
CA TRP A 254 21.02 8.08 10.05
C TRP A 254 20.40 9.16 9.18
N SER A 255 20.93 9.43 7.98
CA SER A 255 20.28 10.31 7.00
C SER A 255 18.98 9.72 6.44
N SER A 256 18.81 8.39 6.47
CA SER A 256 17.53 7.73 6.20
C SER A 256 16.45 7.99 7.26
N LEU A 257 16.85 8.28 8.51
CA LEU A 257 15.97 8.60 9.64
C LEU A 257 15.58 10.09 9.69
N PHE A 258 16.36 10.97 9.05
CA PHE A 258 16.10 12.42 8.94
C PHE A 258 15.99 12.83 7.47
N GLN A 259 14.90 12.42 6.83
CA GLN A 259 14.55 12.84 5.46
C GLN A 259 14.25 14.35 5.41
N GLY A 260 15.27 15.16 5.15
CA GLY A 260 15.09 16.61 5.01
C GLY A 260 16.21 17.35 4.29
N ARG A 261 17.43 16.80 4.26
CA ARG A 261 18.55 17.39 3.51
C ARG A 261 19.37 16.29 2.84
N PHE A 262 18.90 15.80 1.71
CA PHE A 262 19.76 15.03 0.80
C PHE A 262 20.58 16.03 -0.02
N GLN A 263 21.90 15.96 0.11
CA GLN A 263 22.80 16.33 -0.99
C GLN A 263 22.43 15.40 -2.14
N ARG A 264 21.72 15.93 -3.13
CA ARG A 264 21.25 15.18 -4.30
C ARG A 264 22.45 14.97 -5.21
N ASP A 265 22.94 13.74 -5.30
CA ASP A 265 23.88 13.35 -6.35
C ASP A 265 23.17 13.52 -7.70
N HIS A 266 23.42 14.64 -8.39
CA HIS A 266 22.83 14.97 -9.68
C HIS A 266 23.71 14.41 -10.79
N ASP A 267 23.14 13.60 -11.70
CA ASP A 267 23.79 13.28 -12.98
C ASP A 267 23.63 14.49 -13.92
N PRO A 268 24.72 15.14 -14.34
CA PRO A 268 24.67 16.31 -15.22
C PRO A 268 24.07 16.00 -16.60
N ASN A 269 23.99 14.73 -17.01
CA ASN A 269 23.46 14.31 -18.31
C ASN A 269 21.93 14.10 -18.33
N VAL A 270 21.27 14.12 -17.17
CA VAL A 270 19.83 13.86 -17.05
C VAL A 270 19.10 15.17 -16.77
N PRO A 271 18.05 15.53 -17.55
CA PRO A 271 17.28 16.73 -17.26
C PRO A 271 16.60 16.59 -15.89
N TYR A 272 16.91 17.47 -14.94
CA TYR A 272 16.36 17.36 -13.60
C TYR A 272 14.90 17.83 -13.54
N VAL A 273 14.04 16.99 -12.97
CA VAL A 273 12.67 17.30 -12.58
C VAL A 273 12.48 16.95 -11.11
N THR A 274 11.89 17.86 -10.33
CA THR A 274 11.58 17.63 -8.93
C THR A 274 10.56 16.50 -8.78
N PRO A 275 10.86 15.43 -8.02
CA PRO A 275 9.92 14.34 -7.81
C PRO A 275 8.63 14.80 -7.10
N LEU A 276 7.48 14.29 -7.53
CA LEU A 276 6.21 14.58 -6.87
C LEU A 276 6.19 14.03 -5.43
N PRO A 277 5.56 14.75 -4.47
CA PRO A 277 5.33 14.23 -3.13
C PRO A 277 4.53 12.93 -3.17
N ARG A 278 4.96 11.94 -2.38
CA ARG A 278 4.32 10.63 -2.24
C ARG A 278 3.42 10.64 -1.01
N GLU A 279 2.23 10.07 -1.14
CA GLU A 279 1.27 9.98 -0.03
C GLU A 279 0.89 8.53 0.27
N GLU A 280 0.90 8.20 1.57
CA GLU A 280 0.67 6.84 2.10
C GLU A 280 -0.23 6.84 3.35
N GLY A 281 -0.58 8.02 3.87
CA GLY A 281 -1.35 8.17 5.12
C GLY A 281 -2.86 8.00 4.97
N GLY A 282 -3.62 8.51 5.94
CA GLY A 282 -5.09 8.58 5.87
C GLY A 282 -5.77 7.98 7.10
N LEU A 283 -7.10 7.86 7.00
CA LEU A 283 -7.98 7.35 8.03
C LEU A 283 -7.89 5.82 8.12
N VAL A 284 -7.50 5.32 9.30
CA VAL A 284 -7.46 3.89 9.60
C VAL A 284 -8.66 3.51 10.46
N LEU A 285 -9.37 2.45 10.05
CA LEU A 285 -10.41 1.81 10.83
C LEU A 285 -9.79 0.80 11.79
N TYR A 286 -10.16 0.87 13.07
CA TYR A 286 -9.73 -0.03 14.13
C TYR A 286 -10.92 -0.78 14.73
N ARG A 287 -10.69 -2.03 15.15
CA ARG A 287 -11.74 -2.93 15.68
C ARG A 287 -11.25 -3.67 16.92
N PRO A 288 -11.24 -3.00 18.10
CA PRO A 288 -10.70 -3.58 19.33
C PRO A 288 -11.54 -4.73 19.89
N LEU A 289 -12.82 -4.80 19.53
CA LEU A 289 -13.72 -5.80 20.11
C LEU A 289 -13.68 -7.17 19.42
N LEU A 290 -12.86 -7.36 18.37
CA LEU A 290 -12.88 -8.60 17.56
C LEU A 290 -12.57 -9.89 18.32
N GLU A 291 -11.91 -9.80 19.49
CA GLU A 291 -11.60 -10.95 20.33
C GLU A 291 -12.66 -11.22 21.41
N PHE A 292 -13.62 -10.31 21.60
CA PHE A 292 -14.65 -10.40 22.64
C PHE A 292 -15.97 -10.92 22.08
N ASP A 293 -16.62 -11.80 22.84
CA ASP A 293 -17.93 -12.36 22.50
C ASP A 293 -19.06 -11.37 22.81
N LYS A 294 -20.16 -11.44 22.03
CA LYS A 294 -21.30 -10.53 22.18
C LYS A 294 -21.89 -10.55 23.59
N ASP A 295 -22.01 -11.73 24.18
CA ASP A 295 -22.60 -11.92 25.52
C ASP A 295 -21.82 -11.17 26.61
N ARG A 296 -20.49 -11.05 26.46
CA ARG A 296 -19.65 -10.25 27.37
C ARG A 296 -19.88 -8.75 27.19
N LEU A 297 -20.16 -8.30 25.97
CA LEU A 297 -20.49 -6.89 25.70
C LEU A 297 -21.84 -6.52 26.30
N ILE A 298 -22.83 -7.41 26.18
CA ILE A 298 -24.14 -7.27 26.84
C ILE A 298 -23.96 -7.18 28.36
N ALA A 299 -23.24 -8.13 28.97
CA ALA A 299 -22.96 -8.12 30.41
C ALA A 299 -22.22 -6.85 30.86
N THR A 300 -21.39 -6.26 30.00
CA THR A 300 -20.70 -5.00 30.29
C THR A 300 -21.67 -3.82 30.33
N CYS A 301 -22.61 -3.74 29.37
CA CYS A 301 -23.63 -2.70 29.38
C CYS A 301 -24.60 -2.86 30.56
N GLU A 302 -25.04 -4.08 30.85
CA GLU A 302 -25.95 -4.39 31.96
C GLU A 302 -25.33 -4.06 33.32
N ALA A 303 -24.09 -4.52 33.58
CA ALA A 303 -23.40 -4.28 34.84
C ALA A 303 -23.17 -2.79 35.13
N ASN A 304 -23.03 -1.98 34.08
CA ASN A 304 -22.76 -0.54 34.18
C ASN A 304 -23.98 0.34 33.82
N LYS A 305 -25.17 -0.27 33.68
CA LYS A 305 -26.44 0.40 33.38
C LYS A 305 -26.38 1.34 32.16
N ILE A 306 -25.63 0.97 31.14
CA ILE A 306 -25.52 1.74 29.90
C ILE A 306 -26.74 1.46 29.05
N PRO A 307 -27.53 2.47 28.63
CA PRO A 307 -28.67 2.24 27.75
C PRO A 307 -28.21 1.95 26.32
N TRP A 308 -28.92 1.06 25.62
CA TRP A 308 -28.76 0.81 24.19
C TRP A 308 -30.11 0.69 23.49
N VAL A 309 -30.08 0.75 22.16
CA VAL A 309 -31.25 0.57 21.30
C VAL A 309 -31.10 -0.72 20.51
N GLU A 310 -32.16 -1.53 20.48
CA GLU A 310 -32.21 -2.73 19.64
C GLU A 310 -33.03 -2.47 18.38
N ASP A 311 -32.38 -2.67 17.23
CA ASP A 311 -33.03 -2.51 15.93
C ASP A 311 -33.92 -3.73 15.63
N ARG A 312 -35.22 -3.48 15.40
CA ARG A 312 -36.23 -4.49 15.08
C ARG A 312 -35.90 -5.28 13.80
N THR A 313 -35.18 -4.67 12.86
CA THR A 313 -34.77 -5.33 11.61
C THR A 313 -33.76 -6.46 11.81
N ASN A 314 -33.08 -6.51 12.97
CA ASN A 314 -32.19 -7.62 13.32
C ASN A 314 -32.93 -8.91 13.67
N ALA A 315 -34.24 -8.83 13.92
CA ALA A 315 -35.05 -10.00 14.29
C ALA A 315 -35.51 -10.83 13.07
N ASP A 316 -35.57 -10.23 11.88
CA ASP A 316 -36.04 -10.92 10.68
C ASP A 316 -34.91 -11.77 10.04
N PRO A 317 -35.03 -13.12 10.02
CA PRO A 317 -34.03 -14.01 9.45
C PRO A 317 -33.98 -13.95 7.92
N THR A 318 -35.03 -13.50 7.24
CA THR A 318 -35.13 -13.49 5.77
C THR A 318 -34.47 -12.26 5.14
N MET A 319 -34.30 -11.19 5.91
CA MET A 319 -33.78 -9.91 5.42
C MET A 319 -32.34 -9.96 4.92
N THR A 320 -31.45 -10.66 5.63
CA THR A 320 -30.04 -10.75 5.24
C THR A 320 -29.49 -12.14 5.46
N MET A 321 -28.53 -12.56 4.63
CA MET A 321 -27.79 -13.81 4.85
C MET A 321 -27.13 -13.84 6.23
N ARG A 322 -26.73 -12.68 6.77
CA ARG A 322 -26.19 -12.58 8.12
C ARG A 322 -27.24 -12.91 9.18
N ASN A 323 -28.44 -12.37 9.08
CA ASN A 323 -29.54 -12.68 9.99
C ASN A 323 -29.94 -14.16 9.89
N ALA A 324 -29.97 -14.72 8.67
CA ALA A 324 -30.18 -16.16 8.47
C ALA A 324 -29.11 -17.00 9.18
N VAL A 325 -27.82 -16.65 9.06
CA VAL A 325 -26.73 -17.33 9.78
C VAL A 325 -26.88 -17.19 11.29
N ARG A 326 -27.23 -16.00 11.80
CA ARG A 326 -27.51 -15.79 13.24
C ARG A 326 -28.66 -16.67 13.73
N TYR A 327 -29.75 -16.73 12.97
CA TYR A 327 -30.91 -17.57 13.28
C TYR A 327 -30.54 -19.06 13.29
N LEU A 328 -29.78 -19.53 12.30
CA LEU A 328 -29.31 -20.92 12.23
C LEU A 328 -28.46 -21.28 13.44
N VAL A 329 -27.48 -20.43 13.78
CA VAL A 329 -26.57 -20.67 14.93
C VAL A 329 -27.32 -20.66 16.26
N LYS A 330 -28.35 -19.80 16.39
CA LYS A 330 -29.13 -19.67 17.63
C LYS A 330 -30.10 -20.84 17.83
N ASN A 331 -30.76 -21.29 16.76
CA ASN A 331 -31.86 -22.26 16.87
C ASN A 331 -31.47 -23.71 16.56
N HIS A 332 -30.31 -23.93 15.93
CA HIS A 332 -29.87 -25.28 15.53
C HIS A 332 -28.47 -25.59 16.05
N GLN A 333 -28.26 -26.84 16.45
CA GLN A 333 -26.93 -27.32 16.81
C GLN A 333 -26.13 -27.66 15.55
N LEU A 334 -25.19 -26.80 15.19
CA LEU A 334 -24.32 -27.03 14.04
C LEU A 334 -23.26 -28.13 14.34
N PRO A 335 -22.84 -28.90 13.32
CA PRO A 335 -21.73 -29.85 13.45
C PRO A 335 -20.47 -29.19 14.00
N THR A 336 -19.62 -29.95 14.71
CA THR A 336 -18.41 -29.45 15.39
C THR A 336 -17.48 -28.63 14.49
N ALA A 337 -17.39 -28.98 13.20
CA ALA A 337 -16.58 -28.25 12.22
C ALA A 337 -17.10 -26.83 11.94
N LEU A 338 -18.41 -26.61 12.04
CA LEU A 338 -19.08 -25.34 11.79
C LEU A 338 -19.31 -24.52 13.06
N GLN A 339 -18.98 -25.06 14.25
CA GLN A 339 -19.09 -24.33 15.51
C GLN A 339 -18.03 -23.23 15.65
N LYS A 340 -18.33 -22.24 16.51
CA LYS A 340 -17.52 -21.03 16.72
C LYS A 340 -16.02 -21.30 16.93
N PRO A 341 -15.57 -22.25 17.78
CA PRO A 341 -14.13 -22.49 17.99
C PRO A 341 -13.41 -22.95 16.72
N SER A 342 -13.98 -23.92 16.00
CA SER A 342 -13.42 -24.52 14.78
C SER A 342 -13.30 -23.50 13.64
N VAL A 343 -14.35 -22.72 13.42
CA VAL A 343 -14.40 -21.71 12.35
C VAL A 343 -13.42 -20.55 12.64
N LEU A 344 -13.32 -20.11 13.90
CA LEU A 344 -12.34 -19.09 14.29
C LEU A 344 -10.89 -19.61 14.20
N ALA A 345 -10.64 -20.87 14.57
CA ALA A 345 -9.34 -21.52 14.38
C ALA A 345 -8.94 -21.60 12.90
N LEU A 346 -9.88 -21.97 12.03
CA LEU A 346 -9.69 -21.96 10.57
C LEU A 346 -9.30 -20.57 10.06
N CYS A 347 -9.98 -19.52 10.51
CA CYS A 347 -9.63 -18.15 10.15
C CYS A 347 -8.23 -17.76 10.66
N LYS A 348 -7.89 -18.09 11.90
CA LYS A 348 -6.56 -17.79 12.47
C LYS A 348 -5.44 -18.49 11.68
N ASN A 349 -5.62 -19.76 11.32
CA ASN A 349 -4.68 -20.51 10.51
C ASN A 349 -4.57 -19.93 9.09
N SER A 350 -5.70 -19.56 8.48
CA SER A 350 -5.74 -18.90 7.18
C SER A 350 -5.01 -17.55 7.19
N ARG A 351 -5.20 -16.74 8.24
CA ARG A 351 -4.47 -15.47 8.46
C ARG A 351 -2.97 -15.68 8.58
N ARG A 352 -2.54 -16.62 9.43
CA ARG A 352 -1.11 -16.95 9.61
C ARG A 352 -0.46 -17.34 8.28
N ARG A 353 -1.11 -18.22 7.51
CA ARG A 353 -0.63 -18.62 6.18
C ARG A 353 -0.52 -17.44 5.23
N ALA A 354 -1.57 -16.62 5.12
CA ALA A 354 -1.56 -15.46 4.23
C ALA A 354 -0.50 -14.42 4.63
N GLN A 355 -0.35 -14.13 5.93
CA GLN A 355 0.67 -13.22 6.45
C GLN A 355 2.09 -13.72 6.17
N PHE A 356 2.33 -15.03 6.31
CA PHE A 356 3.61 -15.64 5.97
C PHE A 356 3.96 -15.44 4.50
N GLU A 357 3.01 -15.69 3.59
CA GLU A 357 3.22 -15.53 2.15
C GLU A 357 3.42 -14.06 1.73
N GLU A 358 2.66 -13.11 2.32
CA GLU A 358 2.86 -11.66 2.10
C GLU A 358 4.24 -11.21 2.61
N SER A 359 4.63 -11.64 3.81
CA SER A 359 5.93 -11.30 4.40
C SER A 359 7.10 -11.93 3.63
N ALA A 360 6.90 -13.12 3.06
CA ALA A 360 7.89 -13.76 2.19
C ALA A 360 8.09 -12.96 0.90
N ALA A 361 7.00 -12.49 0.26
CA ALA A 361 7.08 -11.62 -0.91
C ALA A 361 7.82 -10.32 -0.60
N ASP A 362 7.48 -9.65 0.51
CA ASP A 362 8.13 -8.41 0.93
C ASP A 362 9.63 -8.59 1.15
N ARG A 363 10.01 -9.67 1.85
CA ARG A 363 11.40 -10.02 2.10
C ARG A 363 12.17 -10.26 0.80
N LEU A 364 11.57 -10.96 -0.17
CA LEU A 364 12.21 -11.24 -1.45
C LEU A 364 12.40 -9.96 -2.27
N ILE A 365 11.37 -9.11 -2.37
CA ILE A 365 11.45 -7.82 -3.07
C ILE A 365 12.59 -6.97 -2.51
N LYS A 366 12.70 -6.86 -1.17
CA LYS A 366 13.75 -6.09 -0.49
C LYS A 366 15.13 -6.72 -0.67
N LYS A 367 15.28 -8.02 -0.38
CA LYS A 367 16.57 -8.73 -0.43
C LYS A 367 17.18 -8.72 -1.84
N SER A 368 16.36 -8.89 -2.88
CA SER A 368 16.85 -8.88 -4.26
C SER A 368 16.92 -7.49 -4.88
N ALA A 369 16.48 -6.46 -4.15
CA ALA A 369 16.22 -5.14 -4.70
C ALA A 369 15.46 -5.23 -6.04
N ALA A 370 14.30 -5.90 -6.01
CA ALA A 370 13.53 -6.14 -7.22
C ALA A 370 13.07 -4.84 -7.88
N ILE A 371 12.73 -3.82 -7.08
CA ILE A 371 12.41 -2.48 -7.58
C ILE A 371 13.73 -1.72 -7.78
N LYS A 372 14.04 -1.36 -9.03
CA LYS A 372 15.26 -0.62 -9.37
C LYS A 372 15.05 0.88 -9.37
N VAL A 373 13.97 1.32 -10.01
CA VAL A 373 13.63 2.74 -10.16
C VAL A 373 12.12 2.90 -10.07
N PHE A 374 11.68 3.90 -9.31
CA PHE A 374 10.30 4.33 -9.27
C PHE A 374 10.24 5.85 -9.44
N ASP A 375 9.58 6.30 -10.50
CA ASP A 375 9.36 7.72 -10.76
C ASP A 375 7.89 8.11 -10.50
N PRO A 376 7.60 8.92 -9.48
CA PRO A 376 6.25 9.38 -9.18
C PRO A 376 5.70 10.39 -10.20
N ASN A 377 6.56 11.05 -10.99
CA ASN A 377 6.12 12.10 -11.92
C ASN A 377 5.39 11.48 -13.12
N ALA A 378 6.00 10.47 -13.72
CA ALA A 378 5.36 9.69 -14.76
C ALA A 378 4.55 8.50 -14.21
N GLY A 379 4.76 8.10 -12.94
CA GLY A 379 4.17 6.89 -12.37
C GLY A 379 4.72 5.64 -13.04
N THR A 380 6.03 5.60 -13.27
CA THR A 380 6.72 4.47 -13.92
C THR A 380 7.53 3.68 -12.92
N LEU A 381 7.64 2.38 -13.15
CA LEU A 381 8.35 1.45 -12.27
C LEU A 381 9.23 0.52 -13.10
N LEU A 382 10.52 0.47 -12.81
CA LEU A 382 11.45 -0.49 -13.39
C LEU A 382 11.71 -1.60 -12.37
N VAL A 383 11.33 -2.83 -12.71
CA VAL A 383 11.52 -4.00 -11.86
C VAL A 383 12.43 -5.03 -12.50
N GLU A 384 13.20 -5.73 -11.67
CA GLU A 384 14.00 -6.89 -12.02
C GLU A 384 13.58 -8.04 -11.09
N PRO A 385 12.67 -8.92 -11.56
CA PRO A 385 12.16 -10.02 -10.74
C PRO A 385 13.30 -10.97 -10.32
N PRO A 386 13.40 -11.34 -9.04
CA PRO A 386 14.43 -12.26 -8.59
C PRO A 386 14.21 -13.69 -9.12
N PRO A 387 15.28 -14.45 -9.36
CA PRO A 387 15.16 -15.88 -9.61
C PRO A 387 14.72 -16.62 -8.33
N PHE A 388 13.87 -17.62 -8.48
CA PHE A 388 13.48 -18.52 -7.38
C PHE A 388 14.46 -19.71 -7.19
N LYS A 389 15.63 -19.66 -7.85
CA LYS A 389 16.65 -20.73 -7.80
C LYS A 389 17.30 -20.82 -6.41
N PRO A 390 17.63 -22.02 -5.93
CA PRO A 390 18.55 -22.18 -4.81
C PRO A 390 19.94 -21.60 -5.17
N PRO A 391 20.76 -21.20 -4.19
CA PRO A 391 22.14 -20.82 -4.43
C PRO A 391 22.86 -21.94 -5.19
N LYS A 392 23.66 -21.60 -6.20
CA LYS A 392 24.41 -22.58 -7.01
C LYS A 392 25.31 -23.52 -6.19
N ALA A 393 25.62 -23.16 -4.94
CA ALA A 393 26.48 -23.91 -4.02
C ALA A 393 25.76 -24.96 -3.15
N ALA A 394 24.43 -25.09 -3.23
CA ALA A 394 23.72 -26.10 -2.44
C ALA A 394 23.93 -27.51 -3.05
N ARG A 395 24.55 -28.43 -2.29
CA ARG A 395 24.69 -29.84 -2.69
C ARG A 395 23.32 -30.41 -3.05
N ARG A 396 23.16 -30.86 -4.30
CA ARG A 396 21.94 -31.50 -4.78
C ARG A 396 21.82 -32.87 -4.10
N THR A 397 20.83 -33.01 -3.22
CA THR A 397 20.42 -34.29 -2.63
C THR A 397 19.44 -35.02 -3.55
N ILE A 398 19.28 -36.33 -3.40
CA ILE A 398 18.31 -37.16 -4.17
C ILE A 398 16.89 -36.56 -4.09
N TYR A 399 16.49 -36.04 -2.94
CA TYR A 399 15.15 -35.45 -2.73
C TYR A 399 15.01 -33.98 -3.18
N THR A 400 16.00 -33.40 -3.86
CA THR A 400 15.97 -31.97 -4.23
C THR A 400 14.84 -31.66 -5.19
N GLU A 401 14.64 -32.51 -6.21
CA GLU A 401 13.60 -32.31 -7.22
C GLU A 401 12.20 -32.49 -6.63
N ALA A 402 11.98 -33.53 -5.82
CA ALA A 402 10.73 -33.74 -5.11
C ALA A 402 10.39 -32.57 -4.18
N ARG A 403 11.38 -32.03 -3.44
CA ARG A 403 11.21 -30.83 -2.59
C ARG A 403 10.90 -29.58 -3.41
N GLU A 404 11.50 -29.43 -4.59
CA GLU A 404 11.22 -28.30 -5.49
C GLU A 404 9.82 -28.37 -6.08
N ALA A 405 9.38 -29.56 -6.51
CA ALA A 405 8.02 -29.81 -6.99
C ALA A 405 6.99 -29.49 -5.90
N ALA A 406 7.21 -29.95 -4.66
CA ALA A 406 6.31 -29.67 -3.53
C ALA A 406 6.24 -28.17 -3.16
N ARG A 407 7.35 -27.42 -3.31
CA ARG A 407 7.40 -25.97 -3.00
C ARG A 407 6.85 -25.09 -4.12
N ARG A 408 6.67 -25.64 -5.33
CA ARG A 408 6.31 -24.87 -6.53
C ARG A 408 4.97 -24.13 -6.39
N PRO A 409 3.88 -24.73 -5.89
CA PRO A 409 2.60 -24.01 -5.74
C PRO A 409 2.72 -22.81 -4.80
N GLN A 410 3.39 -22.99 -3.66
CA GLN A 410 3.61 -21.91 -2.70
C GLN A 410 4.46 -20.77 -3.30
N ARG A 411 5.52 -21.11 -4.05
CA ARG A 411 6.35 -20.12 -4.75
C ARG A 411 5.56 -19.35 -5.81
N ARG A 412 4.64 -20.00 -6.54
CA ARG A 412 3.74 -19.33 -7.50
C ARG A 412 2.82 -18.33 -6.80
N VAL A 413 2.27 -18.67 -5.64
CA VAL A 413 1.46 -17.74 -4.83
C VAL A 413 2.29 -16.53 -4.39
N ILE A 414 3.52 -16.76 -3.89
CA ILE A 414 4.43 -15.68 -3.49
C ILE A 414 4.76 -14.79 -4.71
N ALA A 415 5.06 -15.38 -5.87
CA ALA A 415 5.31 -14.65 -7.11
C ALA A 415 4.09 -13.82 -7.54
N ALA A 416 2.87 -14.36 -7.44
CA ALA A 416 1.64 -13.63 -7.73
C ALA A 416 1.45 -12.44 -6.78
N ILE A 417 1.77 -12.59 -5.48
CA ILE A 417 1.74 -11.49 -4.51
C ILE A 417 2.76 -10.40 -4.89
N MET A 418 3.96 -10.78 -5.32
CA MET A 418 4.96 -9.82 -5.81
C MET A 418 4.47 -9.05 -7.04
N CYS A 419 3.89 -9.75 -8.03
CA CYS A 419 3.27 -9.12 -9.19
C CYS A 419 2.18 -8.13 -8.79
N ARG A 420 1.29 -8.51 -7.86
CA ARG A 420 0.24 -7.62 -7.33
C ARG A 420 0.84 -6.38 -6.68
N LYS A 421 1.91 -6.52 -5.90
CA LYS A 421 2.61 -5.38 -5.29
C LYS A 421 3.23 -4.47 -6.35
N PHE A 422 3.81 -5.00 -7.42
CA PHE A 422 4.32 -4.18 -8.53
C PHE A 422 3.20 -3.41 -9.26
N ILE A 423 2.07 -4.06 -9.50
CA ILE A 423 0.88 -3.43 -10.10
C ILE A 423 0.36 -2.28 -9.24
N ASP A 424 0.32 -2.46 -7.91
CA ASP A 424 -0.20 -1.45 -6.97
C ASP A 424 0.58 -0.13 -6.99
N PHE A 425 1.84 -0.10 -7.43
CA PHE A 425 2.59 1.15 -7.61
C PHE A 425 2.11 2.01 -8.79
N VAL A 426 1.45 1.42 -9.79
CA VAL A 426 1.20 2.06 -11.09
C VAL A 426 -0.29 2.10 -11.45
N THR A 427 -1.07 1.10 -11.04
CA THR A 427 -2.46 0.89 -11.52
C THR A 427 -3.40 2.04 -11.16
N PRO A 428 -4.18 2.58 -12.13
CA PRO A 428 -5.25 3.54 -11.83
C PRO A 428 -6.43 2.88 -11.08
N ASP A 429 -6.55 1.56 -11.12
CA ASP A 429 -7.70 0.85 -10.57
C ASP A 429 -7.69 0.89 -9.04
N SER A 430 -8.86 1.10 -8.43
CA SER A 430 -8.99 1.16 -6.98
C SER A 430 -8.91 -0.22 -6.32
N ILE A 431 -9.35 -1.24 -7.05
CA ILE A 431 -9.41 -2.65 -6.63
C ILE A 431 -8.33 -3.42 -7.38
N LEU A 432 -7.47 -4.13 -6.65
CA LEU A 432 -6.41 -4.94 -7.24
C LEU A 432 -6.95 -6.28 -7.77
N PRO A 433 -6.36 -6.83 -8.85
CA PRO A 433 -6.76 -8.11 -9.38
C PRO A 433 -6.54 -9.24 -8.37
N PRO A 434 -7.43 -10.26 -8.33
CA PRO A 434 -7.23 -11.43 -7.50
C PRO A 434 -5.99 -12.21 -7.97
N LEU A 435 -5.33 -12.92 -7.05
CA LEU A 435 -4.06 -13.62 -7.34
C LEU A 435 -4.20 -14.70 -8.42
N THR A 436 -5.38 -15.30 -8.55
CA THR A 436 -5.72 -16.28 -9.60
C THR A 436 -5.59 -15.70 -11.00
N ASN A 437 -5.93 -14.43 -11.18
CA ASN A 437 -5.89 -13.76 -12.48
C ASN A 437 -4.47 -13.34 -12.87
N LEU A 438 -3.49 -13.48 -11.97
CA LEU A 438 -2.10 -13.11 -12.20
C LEU A 438 -1.24 -14.29 -12.69
N ASP A 439 -1.81 -15.47 -12.92
CA ASP A 439 -1.06 -16.67 -13.28
C ASP A 439 -0.25 -16.50 -14.58
N ASN A 440 -0.87 -15.94 -15.61
CA ASN A 440 -0.21 -15.62 -16.88
C ASN A 440 0.95 -14.63 -16.69
N LEU A 441 0.76 -13.63 -15.84
CA LEU A 441 1.80 -12.66 -15.51
C LEU A 441 2.95 -13.32 -14.73
N VAL A 442 2.65 -14.25 -13.83
CA VAL A 442 3.66 -15.03 -13.10
C VAL A 442 4.47 -15.90 -14.06
N ASN A 443 3.84 -16.56 -15.03
CA ASN A 443 4.53 -17.35 -16.05
C ASN A 443 5.48 -16.47 -16.88
N LEU A 444 5.08 -15.23 -17.17
CA LEU A 444 5.88 -14.28 -17.94
C LEU A 444 7.05 -13.67 -17.14
N LEU A 445 6.81 -13.18 -15.92
CA LEU A 445 7.83 -12.54 -15.08
C LEU A 445 8.76 -13.55 -14.41
N PHE A 446 8.28 -14.76 -14.15
CA PHE A 446 9.02 -15.85 -13.52
C PHE A 446 8.95 -17.13 -14.37
N PRO A 447 9.63 -17.19 -15.53
CA PRO A 447 9.60 -18.36 -16.43
C PRO A 447 10.03 -19.67 -15.75
N GLN A 448 10.84 -19.60 -14.69
CA GLN A 448 11.30 -20.75 -13.90
C GLN A 448 10.16 -21.47 -13.16
N LEU A 449 9.06 -20.78 -12.89
CA LEU A 449 7.89 -21.34 -12.23
C LEU A 449 6.85 -21.83 -13.24
N SER A 450 6.94 -21.46 -14.51
CA SER A 450 5.99 -21.80 -15.59
C SER A 450 5.92 -23.30 -15.86
N PRO A 451 4.71 -23.91 -15.93
CA PRO A 451 4.56 -25.34 -16.25
C PRO A 451 5.15 -25.67 -17.61
N GLU A 452 4.96 -24.78 -18.59
CA GLU A 452 5.51 -24.90 -19.93
C GLU A 452 6.93 -24.31 -19.98
N ARG A 453 7.92 -25.14 -20.35
CA ARG A 453 9.30 -24.71 -20.60
C ARG A 453 9.40 -24.09 -22.01
N GLY A 454 8.66 -23.02 -22.27
CA GLY A 454 8.73 -22.28 -23.53
C GLY A 454 9.83 -21.22 -23.51
N LYS A 455 10.81 -21.32 -24.41
CA LYS A 455 11.89 -20.32 -24.64
C LYS A 455 11.43 -19.14 -25.52
N SER A 456 10.15 -18.75 -25.50
CA SER A 456 9.71 -17.60 -26.28
C SER A 456 10.24 -16.30 -25.68
N PRO A 457 10.67 -15.32 -26.49
CA PRO A 457 11.12 -14.04 -25.98
C PRO A 457 9.99 -13.37 -25.21
N PRO A 458 10.28 -12.68 -24.09
CA PRO A 458 9.24 -12.02 -23.30
C PRO A 458 8.50 -11.02 -24.18
N LYS A 459 7.17 -11.14 -24.22
CA LYS A 459 6.28 -10.21 -24.92
C LYS A 459 5.72 -9.18 -23.96
N SER A 460 5.35 -8.01 -24.48
CA SER A 460 4.65 -7.01 -23.68
C SER A 460 3.24 -7.50 -23.31
N CYS A 461 2.75 -7.14 -22.13
CA CYS A 461 1.40 -7.50 -21.70
C CYS A 461 0.73 -6.35 -20.93
N SER A 462 -0.60 -6.36 -20.88
CA SER A 462 -1.39 -5.39 -20.11
C SER A 462 -2.31 -6.10 -19.14
N ILE A 463 -2.34 -5.66 -17.89
CA ILE A 463 -3.23 -6.20 -16.85
C ILE A 463 -3.55 -5.11 -15.81
N ALA A 464 -4.81 -5.02 -15.37
CA ALA A 464 -5.28 -4.04 -14.38
C ALA A 464 -4.84 -2.59 -14.69
N GLY A 465 -4.94 -2.18 -15.96
CA GLY A 465 -4.55 -0.84 -16.40
C GLY A 465 -3.04 -0.55 -16.35
N VAL A 466 -2.19 -1.58 -16.23
CA VAL A 466 -0.72 -1.47 -16.25
C VAL A 466 -0.16 -2.23 -17.44
N GLN A 467 0.69 -1.56 -18.21
CA GLN A 467 1.46 -2.13 -19.31
C GLN A 467 2.84 -2.58 -18.79
N PHE A 468 3.25 -3.78 -19.17
CA PHE A 468 4.54 -4.39 -18.87
C PHE A 468 5.33 -4.53 -20.16
N ASP A 469 6.42 -3.78 -20.29
CA ASP A 469 7.30 -3.86 -21.45
C ASP A 469 8.65 -4.48 -21.03
N PRO A 470 9.10 -5.55 -21.70
CA PRO A 470 10.35 -6.21 -21.36
C PRO A 470 11.57 -5.41 -21.84
N VAL A 471 12.52 -5.24 -20.94
CA VAL A 471 13.82 -4.62 -21.17
C VAL A 471 14.87 -5.72 -21.04
N VAL A 472 15.12 -6.42 -22.15
CA VAL A 472 16.04 -7.55 -22.19
C VAL A 472 17.48 -7.05 -22.24
N THR A 473 18.29 -7.41 -21.24
CA THR A 473 19.74 -7.20 -21.24
C THR A 473 20.44 -8.56 -21.29
N SER A 474 21.69 -8.62 -21.78
CA SER A 474 22.47 -9.87 -21.89
C SER A 474 22.60 -10.67 -20.58
N LYS A 475 22.46 -10.02 -19.42
CA LYS A 475 22.58 -10.64 -18.09
C LYS A 475 21.25 -10.83 -17.33
N SER A 476 20.19 -10.09 -17.67
CA SER A 476 18.95 -10.03 -16.90
C SER A 476 17.78 -9.48 -17.72
N THR A 477 16.57 -9.97 -17.49
CA THR A 477 15.33 -9.38 -18.02
C THR A 477 14.76 -8.41 -17.00
N LYS A 478 14.77 -7.12 -17.33
CA LYS A 478 14.07 -6.09 -16.56
C LYS A 478 12.69 -5.86 -17.18
N TRP A 479 11.76 -5.32 -16.40
CA TRP A 479 10.41 -5.02 -16.84
C TRP A 479 10.10 -3.56 -16.53
N PHE A 480 9.71 -2.83 -17.56
CA PHE A 480 9.28 -1.44 -17.45
C PHE A 480 7.76 -1.40 -17.36
N LEU A 481 7.26 -0.93 -16.23
CA LEU A 481 5.85 -0.86 -15.90
C LEU A 481 5.39 0.60 -15.94
N PHE A 482 4.27 0.83 -16.60
CA PHE A 482 3.62 2.14 -16.68
C PHE A 482 2.13 1.97 -16.90
N ARG A 483 1.35 3.04 -16.72
CA ARG A 483 -0.11 2.98 -16.96
C ARG A 483 -0.39 2.62 -18.42
N ALA A 484 -1.33 1.73 -18.64
CA ALA A 484 -1.79 1.41 -19.98
C ALA A 484 -2.42 2.67 -20.61
N PRO A 485 -2.08 3.01 -21.87
CA PRO A 485 -2.72 4.12 -22.57
C PRO A 485 -4.23 3.93 -22.65
N TYR A 486 -4.96 5.04 -22.62
CA TYR A 486 -6.41 5.01 -22.71
C TYR A 486 -6.86 4.54 -24.10
N SER A 487 -7.62 3.44 -24.14
CA SER A 487 -8.31 2.98 -25.35
C SER A 487 -9.51 3.88 -25.66
N SER A 488 -9.85 4.06 -26.93
CA SER A 488 -11.01 4.85 -27.38
C SER A 488 -12.34 4.38 -26.77
N GLN A 489 -12.45 3.11 -26.38
CA GLN A 489 -13.64 2.54 -25.76
C GLN A 489 -13.82 2.93 -24.29
N LYS A 490 -12.73 3.31 -23.58
CA LYS A 490 -12.79 3.68 -22.17
C LYS A 490 -13.00 5.18 -22.03
N ARG A 491 -13.92 5.58 -21.14
CA ARG A 491 -14.11 6.99 -20.78
C ARG A 491 -12.82 7.54 -20.18
N LEU A 492 -12.33 8.65 -20.73
CA LEU A 492 -11.12 9.31 -20.23
C LEU A 492 -11.37 9.93 -18.84
N PRO A 493 -10.38 9.88 -17.92
CA PRO A 493 -10.49 10.58 -16.66
C PRO A 493 -10.55 12.09 -16.91
N LYS A 494 -11.69 12.69 -16.59
CA LYS A 494 -11.94 14.12 -16.70
C LYS A 494 -12.29 14.68 -15.33
N ARG A 495 -11.59 15.72 -14.90
CA ARG A 495 -11.95 16.50 -13.71
C ARG A 495 -12.08 17.97 -14.07
N THR A 496 -13.21 18.57 -13.68
CA THR A 496 -13.42 20.01 -13.78
C THR A 496 -13.07 20.65 -12.43
N LEU A 497 -12.26 21.71 -12.48
CA LEU A 497 -11.75 22.47 -11.34
C LEU A 497 -11.99 23.95 -11.60
N GLY A 498 -12.34 24.74 -10.58
CA GLY A 498 -12.72 26.15 -10.76
C GLY A 498 -14.18 26.36 -11.21
N GLY A 499 -14.60 27.64 -11.25
CA GLY A 499 -15.95 28.10 -11.58
C GLY A 499 -16.95 28.04 -10.42
N ARG A 500 -17.52 29.19 -10.02
CA ARG A 500 -18.86 29.27 -9.39
C ARG A 500 -19.92 29.06 -10.49
N THR A 501 -20.95 28.27 -10.20
CA THR A 501 -21.97 27.89 -11.19
C THR A 501 -23.04 28.94 -11.43
N ASP A 502 -23.19 29.94 -10.56
CA ASP A 502 -24.34 30.85 -10.61
C ASP A 502 -23.86 32.30 -10.63
N TYR A 503 -23.81 32.93 -11.81
CA TYR A 503 -23.87 34.39 -11.98
C TYR A 503 -24.31 34.71 -13.42
N LEU A 504 -25.62 34.79 -13.61
CA LEU A 504 -26.17 35.90 -14.39
C LEU A 504 -25.95 37.15 -13.52
N SER A 505 -25.57 38.29 -14.12
CA SER A 505 -25.41 39.62 -13.48
C SER A 505 -24.24 39.84 -12.50
N LEU A 506 -23.02 40.05 -13.01
CA LEU A 506 -22.03 40.97 -12.40
C LEU A 506 -21.38 41.80 -13.52
N SER A 507 -21.14 43.08 -13.26
CA SER A 507 -20.64 44.05 -14.25
C SER A 507 -19.11 44.00 -14.39
N GLU A 508 -18.58 44.41 -15.55
CA GLU A 508 -17.13 44.43 -15.85
C GLU A 508 -16.29 45.25 -14.84
N ALA A 509 -16.90 46.20 -14.13
CA ALA A 509 -16.23 47.04 -13.15
C ALA A 509 -15.84 46.29 -11.86
N GLU A 510 -16.58 45.25 -11.46
CA GLU A 510 -16.29 44.44 -10.27
C GLU A 510 -15.16 43.41 -10.52
N PHE A 511 -14.81 43.17 -11.79
CA PHE A 511 -13.76 42.23 -12.19
C PHE A 511 -12.34 42.77 -11.92
N LYS A 512 -12.17 44.10 -11.88
CA LYS A 512 -10.85 44.75 -11.80
C LYS A 512 -10.37 45.02 -10.38
N SER A 513 -11.22 44.94 -9.36
CA SER A 513 -10.91 45.56 -8.07
C SER A 513 -10.47 44.64 -6.93
N GLN A 514 -10.48 43.30 -7.02
CA GLN A 514 -9.92 42.47 -5.94
C GLN A 514 -9.53 41.05 -6.38
N VAL A 515 -8.25 40.86 -6.74
CA VAL A 515 -7.64 39.54 -7.02
C VAL A 515 -7.32 38.84 -5.70
N TYR A 516 -8.33 38.39 -4.96
CA TYR A 516 -8.09 37.49 -3.85
C TYR A 516 -7.83 36.08 -4.39
N TRP A 517 -6.66 35.52 -4.08
CA TRP A 517 -6.41 34.10 -4.32
C TRP A 517 -7.49 33.28 -3.61
N GLN A 518 -8.31 32.56 -4.38
CA GLN A 518 -9.34 31.71 -3.79
C GLN A 518 -8.65 30.54 -3.08
N CYS A 519 -8.56 30.59 -1.75
CA CYS A 519 -8.12 29.45 -0.97
C CYS A 519 -9.13 28.31 -1.12
N ARG A 520 -8.79 27.25 -1.87
CA ARG A 520 -9.58 26.01 -1.81
C ARG A 520 -8.80 24.81 -1.28
N LYS A 521 -9.48 24.12 -0.35
CA LYS A 521 -9.01 23.32 0.78
C LYS A 521 -8.87 21.80 0.53
N SER A 522 -9.02 21.28 -0.69
CA SER A 522 -9.02 19.81 -0.89
C SER A 522 -8.50 19.35 -2.25
N LEU A 523 -7.47 18.52 -2.25
CA LEU A 523 -7.02 17.81 -3.44
C LEU A 523 -8.09 16.80 -3.89
N LYS A 524 -8.25 16.63 -5.20
CA LYS A 524 -9.19 15.68 -5.81
C LYS A 524 -8.43 14.59 -6.57
N SER A 525 -8.98 13.38 -6.58
CA SER A 525 -8.43 12.27 -7.35
C SER A 525 -8.77 12.42 -8.83
N TRP A 526 -7.79 12.25 -9.72
CA TRP A 526 -7.98 12.30 -11.17
C TRP A 526 -8.14 10.94 -11.82
N ASP A 527 -7.10 10.10 -11.78
CA ASP A 527 -7.08 8.74 -12.35
C ASP A 527 -6.95 7.65 -11.27
N GLY A 528 -7.06 8.01 -9.99
CA GLY A 528 -6.80 7.10 -8.86
C GLY A 528 -5.36 7.08 -8.37
N ARG A 529 -4.40 7.67 -9.11
CA ARG A 529 -2.99 7.81 -8.70
C ARG A 529 -2.57 9.24 -8.42
N PHE A 530 -3.07 10.20 -9.18
CA PHE A 530 -2.72 11.60 -8.97
C PHE A 530 -3.79 12.33 -8.15
N TRP A 531 -3.32 12.96 -7.08
CA TRP A 531 -4.05 14.01 -6.38
C TRP A 531 -3.76 15.35 -7.04
N ILE A 532 -4.81 16.13 -7.25
CA ILE A 532 -4.73 17.42 -7.94
C ILE A 532 -5.45 18.48 -7.11
N GLY A 533 -4.72 19.55 -6.79
CA GLY A 533 -5.25 20.80 -6.26
C GLY A 533 -4.93 21.94 -7.23
N LEU A 534 -5.90 22.83 -7.45
CA LEU A 534 -5.70 24.10 -8.13
C LEU A 534 -6.10 25.23 -7.21
N ILE A 535 -5.27 26.27 -7.17
CA ILE A 535 -5.53 27.55 -6.52
C ILE A 535 -5.58 28.57 -7.64
N THR A 536 -6.72 29.22 -7.82
CA THR A 536 -6.95 30.17 -8.92
C THR A 536 -7.29 31.53 -8.36
N SER A 537 -6.87 32.58 -9.05
CA SER A 537 -7.35 33.94 -8.81
C SER A 537 -8.47 34.34 -9.76
N VAL A 538 -8.62 33.59 -10.87
CA VAL A 538 -9.68 33.77 -11.85
C VAL A 538 -10.84 32.79 -11.59
N ASN A 539 -12.05 33.23 -11.93
CA ASN A 539 -13.27 32.43 -11.83
C ASN A 539 -13.54 31.62 -13.12
N GLU A 540 -12.48 31.05 -13.70
CA GLU A 540 -12.57 30.24 -14.93
C GLU A 540 -12.70 28.75 -14.65
N ARG A 541 -13.27 28.01 -15.62
CA ARG A 541 -13.37 26.54 -15.55
C ARG A 541 -12.17 25.86 -16.19
N PHE A 542 -11.38 25.18 -15.37
CA PHE A 542 -10.25 24.37 -15.80
C PHE A 542 -10.61 22.89 -15.91
N TYR A 543 -10.02 22.21 -16.87
CA TYR A 543 -10.19 20.77 -17.09
C TYR A 543 -8.86 20.05 -16.94
N VAL A 544 -8.83 19.02 -16.11
CA VAL A 544 -7.73 18.05 -16.12
C VAL A 544 -8.13 16.88 -16.99
N LEU A 545 -7.33 16.64 -18.04
CA LEU A 545 -7.48 15.55 -19.01
C LEU A 545 -6.13 14.88 -19.25
N PRO A 546 -6.10 13.67 -19.84
CA PRO A 546 -4.84 13.08 -20.27
C PRO A 546 -4.17 13.96 -21.32
N PHE A 547 -2.84 14.01 -21.31
CA PHE A 547 -2.09 14.73 -22.33
C PHE A 547 -2.43 14.17 -23.72
N LYS A 548 -2.93 15.05 -24.60
CA LYS A 548 -3.35 14.70 -25.96
C LYS A 548 -2.27 15.01 -26.98
N GLN A 549 -2.22 14.19 -28.03
CA GLN A 549 -1.30 14.39 -29.15
C GLN A 549 -1.59 15.69 -29.93
N SER A 550 -2.87 16.04 -30.13
CA SER A 550 -3.26 17.28 -30.83
C SER A 550 -2.75 18.54 -30.12
N ALA A 551 -2.74 18.54 -28.79
CA ALA A 551 -2.32 19.68 -27.98
C ALA A 551 -0.80 19.87 -27.88
N MET A 552 0.00 18.90 -28.33
CA MET A 552 1.46 18.93 -28.18
C MET A 552 2.11 20.04 -29.01
N LYS A 553 1.71 20.21 -30.28
CA LYS A 553 2.29 21.21 -31.19
C LYS A 553 1.97 22.65 -30.72
N PRO A 554 0.70 23.01 -30.42
CA PRO A 554 0.36 24.32 -29.88
C PRO A 554 1.10 24.63 -28.57
N PHE A 555 1.13 23.68 -27.63
CA PHE A 555 1.81 23.87 -26.34
C PHE A 555 3.32 24.09 -26.49
N ARG A 556 3.97 23.34 -27.38
CA ARG A 556 5.40 23.53 -27.67
C ARG A 556 5.66 24.91 -28.29
N MET A 557 4.76 25.43 -29.12
CA MET A 557 4.91 26.78 -29.70
C MET A 557 4.71 27.87 -28.65
N ALA A 558 3.83 27.65 -27.66
CA ALA A 558 3.60 28.58 -26.56
C ALA A 558 4.78 28.71 -25.57
N LEU A 559 5.70 27.74 -25.54
CA LEU A 559 6.88 27.78 -24.66
C LEU A 559 8.07 28.57 -25.29
N PRO A 560 8.92 29.22 -24.47
CA PRO A 560 10.17 29.82 -24.92
C PRO A 560 11.12 28.80 -25.58
N LYS A 561 11.94 29.23 -26.55
CA LYS A 561 12.90 28.38 -27.28
C LYS A 561 13.75 27.44 -26.38
N PRO A 562 14.39 27.90 -25.28
CA PRO A 562 15.19 27.01 -24.43
C PRO A 562 14.32 25.95 -23.71
N GLU A 563 13.10 26.29 -23.33
CA GLU A 563 12.17 25.38 -22.67
C GLU A 563 11.62 24.33 -23.61
N ARG A 564 11.48 24.62 -24.91
CA ARG A 564 11.09 23.62 -25.93
C ARG A 564 12.07 22.44 -25.96
N ALA A 565 13.37 22.74 -26.01
CA ALA A 565 14.42 21.72 -26.01
C ALA A 565 14.49 20.96 -24.67
N ARG A 566 14.22 21.66 -23.55
CA ARG A 566 14.10 21.02 -22.24
C ARG A 566 12.91 20.07 -22.16
N LEU A 567 11.74 20.49 -22.66
CA LEU A 567 10.52 19.67 -22.70
C LEU A 567 10.75 18.38 -23.48
N ASP A 568 11.34 18.47 -24.67
CA ASP A 568 11.62 17.27 -25.48
C ASP A 568 12.58 16.30 -24.77
N ARG A 569 13.62 16.81 -24.11
CA ARG A 569 14.54 15.99 -23.29
C ARG A 569 13.84 15.34 -22.10
N VAL A 570 13.02 16.09 -21.36
CA VAL A 570 12.26 15.58 -20.21
C VAL A 570 11.24 14.53 -20.64
N LEU A 571 10.46 14.80 -21.70
CA LEU A 571 9.49 13.84 -22.24
C LEU A 571 10.17 12.57 -22.76
N LYS A 572 11.38 12.67 -23.33
CA LYS A 572 12.14 11.49 -23.75
C LYS A 572 12.60 10.65 -22.55
N TYR A 573 13.02 11.30 -21.46
CA TYR A 573 13.58 10.63 -20.28
C TYR A 573 12.49 10.07 -19.35
N TYR A 574 11.59 10.91 -18.85
CA TYR A 574 10.60 10.54 -17.84
C TYR A 574 9.34 9.89 -18.43
N ALA A 575 8.93 10.31 -19.63
CA ALA A 575 7.68 9.87 -20.25
C ALA A 575 7.85 9.32 -21.69
N PRO A 576 8.72 8.32 -21.89
CA PRO A 576 9.01 7.79 -23.23
C PRO A 576 7.78 7.16 -23.89
N GLY A 577 7.72 7.25 -25.21
CA GLY A 577 6.71 6.55 -26.03
C GLY A 577 5.28 6.79 -25.56
N LYS A 578 4.59 5.69 -25.22
CA LYS A 578 3.18 5.67 -24.83
C LYS A 578 2.90 6.26 -23.44
N VAL A 579 3.92 6.38 -22.57
CA VAL A 579 3.78 6.88 -21.19
C VAL A 579 3.24 8.31 -21.15
N ARG A 580 3.71 9.18 -22.05
CA ARG A 580 3.34 10.62 -22.07
C ARG A 580 1.83 10.85 -22.15
N TRP A 581 1.09 9.99 -22.83
CA TRP A 581 -0.36 10.11 -23.01
C TRP A 581 -1.16 9.70 -21.78
N THR A 582 -0.49 9.22 -20.73
CA THR A 582 -1.10 8.88 -19.44
C THR A 582 -0.94 10.00 -18.41
N LEU A 583 -0.17 11.04 -18.73
CA LEU A 583 0.09 12.14 -17.81
C LEU A 583 -1.11 13.08 -17.72
N PRO A 584 -1.43 13.61 -16.52
CA PRO A 584 -2.43 14.66 -16.39
C PRO A 584 -1.93 15.97 -16.98
N ALA A 585 -2.83 16.66 -17.65
CA ALA A 585 -2.61 17.93 -18.30
C ALA A 585 -3.76 18.89 -17.97
N ILE A 586 -3.44 20.16 -17.73
CA ILE A 586 -4.43 21.21 -17.40
C ILE A 586 -4.81 21.93 -18.69
N TYR A 587 -6.11 21.98 -18.96
CA TYR A 587 -6.70 22.61 -20.12
C TYR A 587 -7.64 23.74 -19.71
N THR A 588 -7.72 24.78 -20.53
CA THR A 588 -8.80 25.77 -20.48
C THR A 588 -9.82 25.51 -21.58
N ARG A 589 -10.99 26.15 -21.49
CA ARG A 589 -11.97 26.19 -22.58
C ARG A 589 -11.55 27.30 -23.54
N GLU A 590 -11.49 27.01 -24.84
CA GLU A 590 -11.57 28.07 -25.85
C GLU A 590 -13.05 28.33 -26.11
N ASP A 591 -13.47 29.58 -25.99
CA ASP A 591 -14.73 30.03 -26.59
C ASP A 591 -14.49 30.21 -28.08
N SER A 592 -14.85 29.19 -28.86
CA SER A 592 -15.10 29.38 -30.27
C SER A 592 -16.37 30.21 -30.40
N GLY A 593 -16.24 31.51 -30.71
CA GLY A 593 -17.34 32.30 -31.24
C GLY A 593 -17.87 31.63 -32.51
N GLY A 594 -19.02 30.97 -32.41
CA GLY A 594 -19.67 30.28 -33.52
C GLY A 594 -20.40 29.02 -33.07
N ARG A 595 -21.73 28.98 -33.26
CA ARG A 595 -22.56 27.79 -33.03
C ARG A 595 -22.07 26.65 -33.94
N GLY A 596 -21.53 25.57 -33.36
CA GLY A 596 -21.46 24.27 -34.05
C GLY A 596 -20.10 23.57 -34.13
N SER A 597 -18.98 24.23 -33.84
CA SER A 597 -17.66 23.56 -33.83
C SER A 597 -17.34 22.96 -32.44
N PRO A 598 -16.72 21.77 -32.35
CA PRO A 598 -16.31 21.21 -31.07
C PRO A 598 -15.29 22.15 -30.41
N SER A 599 -15.62 22.71 -29.24
CA SER A 599 -14.74 23.62 -28.50
C SER A 599 -13.37 22.97 -28.28
N GLU A 600 -12.35 23.44 -29.00
CA GLU A 600 -10.99 22.97 -28.82
C GLU A 600 -10.49 23.45 -27.45
N LYS A 601 -9.63 22.64 -26.84
CA LYS A 601 -9.16 22.90 -25.47
C LYS A 601 -7.69 23.20 -25.51
N THR A 602 -7.29 24.43 -25.19
CA THR A 602 -5.89 24.82 -25.10
C THR A 602 -5.24 24.16 -23.89
N LEU A 603 -4.06 23.57 -24.11
CA LEU A 603 -3.23 23.03 -23.03
C LEU A 603 -2.45 24.17 -22.36
N LEU A 604 -2.63 24.31 -21.05
CA LEU A 604 -1.95 25.32 -20.24
C LEU A 604 -0.71 24.78 -19.53
N ALA A 605 -0.76 23.53 -19.05
CA ALA A 605 0.34 22.97 -18.26
C ALA A 605 0.42 21.44 -18.31
N LEU A 606 1.64 20.95 -18.10
CA LEU A 606 2.03 19.58 -17.74
C LEU A 606 2.59 19.58 -16.31
N PRO A 607 1.72 19.56 -15.29
CA PRO A 607 2.10 19.79 -13.90
C PRO A 607 3.09 18.78 -13.34
N THR A 608 2.96 17.51 -13.74
CA THR A 608 3.82 16.43 -13.23
C THR A 608 5.27 16.54 -13.71
N LEU A 609 5.51 17.26 -14.80
CA LEU A 609 6.84 17.50 -15.35
C LEU A 609 7.33 18.93 -15.09
N GLY A 610 6.51 19.78 -14.47
CA GLY A 610 6.84 21.17 -14.14
C GLY A 610 6.89 22.11 -15.35
N PHE A 611 6.11 21.85 -16.40
CA PHE A 611 5.99 22.76 -17.55
C PHE A 611 4.63 23.45 -17.58
N HIS A 612 4.62 24.74 -17.87
CA HIS A 612 3.40 25.52 -18.08
C HIS A 612 3.66 26.70 -19.02
N VAL A 613 2.59 27.23 -19.62
CA VAL A 613 2.67 28.45 -20.44
C VAL A 613 3.16 29.62 -19.55
N PRO A 614 4.09 30.46 -20.04
CA PRO A 614 4.54 31.64 -19.30
C PRO A 614 3.38 32.55 -18.90
N GLY A 615 3.48 33.16 -17.71
CA GLY A 615 2.43 34.04 -17.18
C GLY A 615 1.27 33.33 -16.49
N MET A 616 1.14 32.00 -16.63
CA MET A 616 0.10 31.21 -15.94
C MET A 616 0.14 31.34 -14.41
N GLU A 617 1.33 31.46 -13.84
CA GLU A 617 1.57 31.54 -12.39
C GLU A 617 0.88 32.73 -11.71
N ARG A 618 0.55 33.78 -12.48
CA ARG A 618 -0.15 34.98 -11.98
C ARG A 618 -1.61 34.69 -11.63
N TRP A 619 -2.19 33.63 -12.21
CA TRP A 619 -3.61 33.30 -12.08
C TRP A 619 -3.91 31.86 -11.66
N ILE A 620 -2.95 30.94 -11.80
CA ILE A 620 -3.10 29.53 -11.42
C ILE A 620 -1.83 29.04 -10.70
N LYS A 621 -2.03 28.42 -9.54
CA LYS A 621 -1.04 27.56 -8.87
C LYS A 621 -1.61 26.15 -8.74
N TYR A 622 -0.76 25.14 -8.88
CA TYR A 622 -1.18 23.74 -8.83
C TYR A 622 -0.36 22.93 -7.82
N ASP A 623 -1.00 21.97 -7.16
CA ASP A 623 -0.38 20.98 -6.28
C ASP A 623 -0.72 19.58 -6.81
N PHE A 624 0.30 18.82 -7.18
CA PHE A 624 0.18 17.46 -7.69
C PHE A 624 0.93 16.51 -6.77
N ARG A 625 0.29 15.41 -6.39
CA ARG A 625 0.88 14.40 -5.52
C ARG A 625 0.58 13.00 -6.02
N TYR A 626 1.47 12.08 -5.72
CA TYR A 626 1.35 10.69 -6.11
C TYR A 626 0.86 9.82 -4.95
N LYS A 627 -0.26 9.14 -5.16
CA LYS A 627 -0.99 8.38 -4.16
C LYS A 627 -0.50 6.94 -4.05
N LYS A 628 -0.68 6.28 -2.89
CA LYS A 628 -0.55 4.82 -2.70
C LYS A 628 0.84 4.31 -3.10
N VAL A 629 1.86 4.88 -2.48
CA VAL A 629 3.22 4.32 -2.57
C VAL A 629 3.43 3.47 -1.31
N ASP A 630 4.18 2.38 -1.40
CA ASP A 630 4.66 1.67 -0.23
C ASP A 630 6.16 1.93 -0.10
N ALA A 631 6.52 2.95 0.68
CA ALA A 631 7.90 3.35 0.90
C ALA A 631 8.75 2.21 1.50
N ASN A 632 8.14 1.27 2.23
CA ASN A 632 8.87 0.15 2.83
C ASN A 632 9.45 -0.79 1.77
N LEU A 633 8.82 -0.88 0.59
CA LEU A 633 9.32 -1.67 -0.54
C LEU A 633 10.36 -0.91 -1.39
N LEU A 634 10.44 0.41 -1.23
CA LEU A 634 11.41 1.28 -1.91
C LEU A 634 12.72 1.46 -1.12
N ALA A 635 12.74 1.12 0.18
CA ALA A 635 13.92 1.19 1.04
C ALA A 635 15.07 0.29 0.52
N PRO A 636 16.34 0.70 0.71
CA PRO A 636 17.32 0.67 -0.37
C PRO A 636 17.98 -0.70 -0.60
N ILE A 637 18.20 -0.96 -1.89
CA ILE A 637 19.46 -1.44 -2.44
C ILE A 637 20.61 -0.97 -1.52
N ALA A 638 21.21 -1.88 -0.76
CA ALA A 638 22.53 -1.63 -0.18
C ALA A 638 23.42 -1.08 -1.29
N LYS A 639 23.82 0.19 -1.17
CA LYS A 639 24.62 0.89 -2.18
C LYS A 639 25.83 0.04 -2.50
N ARG A 640 25.93 -0.48 -3.73
CA ARG A 640 27.23 -0.90 -4.24
C ARG A 640 28.04 0.38 -4.44
N PRO A 641 29.21 0.54 -3.79
CA PRO A 641 30.08 1.67 -4.08
C PRO A 641 30.47 1.60 -5.55
N GLY A 642 30.28 2.71 -6.28
CA GLY A 642 30.59 2.81 -7.71
C GLY A 642 29.48 2.43 -8.68
N ALA A 643 28.28 2.05 -8.21
CA ALA A 643 27.13 1.90 -9.09
C ALA A 643 26.48 3.28 -9.34
N PHE A 644 27.06 4.05 -10.26
CA PHE A 644 26.29 5.07 -10.96
C PHE A 644 25.03 4.39 -11.51
N LEU A 645 23.86 5.02 -11.34
CA LEU A 645 22.64 4.68 -12.08
C LEU A 645 22.91 4.95 -13.57
N THR A 646 23.66 4.06 -14.19
CA THR A 646 23.93 4.04 -15.61
C THR A 646 22.63 3.64 -16.28
N TYR A 647 21.86 4.67 -16.65
CA TYR A 647 20.74 4.55 -17.54
C TYR A 647 21.28 4.30 -18.96
N ARG A 648 21.56 3.04 -19.31
CA ARG A 648 21.61 2.65 -20.73
C ARG A 648 20.20 2.34 -21.19
N HIS A 649 19.70 3.20 -22.06
CA HIS A 649 18.47 2.99 -22.82
C HIS A 649 18.56 1.65 -23.57
N ALA A 650 17.64 0.72 -23.33
CA ALA A 650 17.58 -0.54 -24.07
C ALA A 650 16.91 -0.42 -25.46
N LEU A 651 16.30 0.74 -25.75
CA LEU A 651 15.91 1.10 -27.10
C LEU A 651 17.04 1.93 -27.71
N GLY A 652 18.19 1.28 -27.90
CA GLY A 652 19.20 1.74 -28.85
C GLY A 652 18.62 1.55 -30.24
N THR A 653 18.62 2.64 -31.01
CA THR A 653 18.30 2.73 -32.43
C THR A 653 18.38 1.38 -33.16
N SER A 654 17.26 0.94 -33.74
CA SER A 654 17.32 0.07 -34.91
C SER A 654 18.28 0.74 -35.88
N ARG A 655 19.50 0.19 -36.02
CA ARG A 655 20.31 0.47 -37.21
C ARG A 655 19.41 0.02 -38.35
N ARG A 656 18.83 0.99 -39.06
CA ARG A 656 18.34 0.80 -40.41
C ARG A 656 19.46 0.06 -41.15
N ARG A 657 19.32 -1.26 -41.33
CA ARG A 657 19.98 -1.93 -42.43
C ARG A 657 19.42 -1.21 -43.66
N ARG A 658 20.25 -0.37 -44.27
CA ARG A 658 20.03 0.03 -45.66
C ARG A 658 20.00 -1.28 -46.43
N ASN A 659 18.82 -1.68 -46.88
CA ASN A 659 18.69 -2.58 -48.00
C ASN A 659 19.18 -1.79 -49.21
N THR A 660 20.47 -1.90 -49.52
CA THR A 660 20.91 -1.77 -50.89
C THR A 660 20.62 -3.12 -51.53
N THR A 661 19.55 -3.12 -52.33
CA THR A 661 19.36 -4.01 -53.45
C THR A 661 20.64 -3.99 -54.30
N ASP A 662 21.24 -5.16 -54.50
CA ASP A 662 21.97 -5.42 -55.74
C ASP A 662 21.84 -6.90 -56.06
N GLU A 663 21.63 -7.10 -57.35
CA GLU A 663 21.10 -8.27 -58.00
C GLU A 663 22.10 -9.42 -58.03
N LYS A 664 21.54 -10.63 -58.04
CA LYS A 664 22.26 -11.84 -58.43
C LYS A 664 22.57 -11.75 -59.91
N LEU A 665 23.84 -11.85 -60.28
CA LEU A 665 24.27 -12.32 -61.59
C LEU A 665 25.38 -13.34 -61.42
N ASP A 666 25.30 -14.35 -62.27
CA ASP A 666 25.99 -15.63 -62.27
C ASP A 666 27.51 -15.56 -62.52
N GLY A 667 28.18 -16.65 -62.14
CA GLY A 667 29.07 -17.36 -63.06
C GLY A 667 30.59 -17.19 -62.93
N PHE A 668 31.27 -18.34 -63.07
CA PHE A 668 32.66 -18.57 -63.50
C PHE A 668 33.81 -18.66 -62.47
N GLU A 669 34.16 -19.93 -62.21
CA GLU A 669 35.47 -20.59 -62.28
C GLU A 669 36.79 -19.78 -62.23
N GLU A 670 37.72 -20.23 -61.37
CA GLU A 670 39.06 -20.80 -61.69
C GLU A 670 40.03 -20.63 -60.50
N ARG A 671 40.44 -21.74 -59.88
CA ARG A 671 41.80 -22.33 -59.95
C ARG A 671 42.97 -21.36 -59.71
N ARG A 672 43.70 -21.57 -58.61
CA ARG A 672 45.09 -22.14 -58.58
C ARG A 672 45.76 -22.02 -57.21
N ASN A 673 46.39 -23.13 -56.81
CA ASN A 673 47.74 -23.32 -56.24
C ASN A 673 48.23 -22.35 -55.14
N GLY A 674 48.84 -22.75 -54.04
CA GLY A 674 49.66 -23.93 -53.74
C GLY A 674 50.79 -23.48 -52.79
N LEU A 675 51.52 -24.45 -52.23
CA LEU A 675 52.76 -24.35 -51.42
C LEU A 675 52.65 -24.25 -49.88
N ARG A 676 52.56 -25.47 -49.35
CA ARG A 676 53.29 -26.10 -48.23
C ARG A 676 54.81 -25.85 -48.24
N VAL A 677 55.44 -25.86 -47.05
CA VAL A 677 56.78 -26.40 -46.62
C VAL A 677 57.10 -25.72 -45.26
N GLN A 678 57.09 -26.43 -44.10
CA GLN A 678 58.19 -27.19 -43.44
C GLN A 678 59.45 -26.31 -43.21
N SER A 679 60.23 -26.33 -42.13
CA SER A 679 60.60 -27.30 -41.07
C SER A 679 61.42 -26.51 -40.01
N GLY A 680 61.45 -26.92 -38.73
CA GLY A 680 62.59 -27.63 -38.09
C GLY A 680 63.22 -26.74 -36.99
N GLU A 681 63.04 -27.03 -35.70
CA GLU A 681 63.80 -27.95 -34.83
C GLU A 681 65.20 -27.44 -34.37
N ALA A 682 65.36 -27.37 -33.03
CA ALA A 682 66.49 -27.83 -32.19
C ALA A 682 66.71 -26.87 -31.00
N GLU A 683 66.32 -27.19 -29.76
CA GLU A 683 66.91 -28.12 -28.77
C GLU A 683 67.73 -27.43 -27.66
N ARG A 684 67.76 -28.11 -26.50
CA ARG A 684 68.52 -27.90 -25.24
C ARG A 684 67.84 -26.98 -24.21
N GLY A 685 67.60 -27.37 -22.96
CA GLY A 685 67.85 -28.60 -22.20
C GLY A 685 67.56 -28.30 -20.72
N ARG A 686 66.91 -29.24 -20.00
CA ARG A 686 66.68 -29.19 -18.54
C ARG A 686 68.01 -29.39 -17.76
N PRO A 687 68.00 -29.24 -16.42
CA PRO A 687 67.70 -30.42 -15.60
C PRO A 687 66.70 -30.15 -14.45
N ASP A 688 65.85 -31.16 -14.23
CA ASP A 688 65.23 -31.50 -12.94
C ASP A 688 66.30 -32.05 -11.98
N HIS A 689 66.11 -31.96 -10.66
CA HIS A 689 65.72 -33.12 -9.83
C HIS A 689 65.89 -32.97 -8.31
N LYS A 690 64.96 -33.63 -7.60
CA LYS A 690 65.12 -34.41 -6.33
C LYS A 690 65.27 -33.61 -5.02
N ARG A 691 64.83 -34.08 -3.85
CA ARG A 691 63.86 -35.10 -3.37
C ARG A 691 63.97 -35.02 -1.82
N ASN A 692 62.84 -35.11 -1.13
CA ASN A 692 62.61 -35.86 0.12
C ASN A 692 63.45 -35.65 1.42
N LEU A 693 62.69 -35.80 2.53
CA LEU A 693 62.92 -36.64 3.72
C LEU A 693 63.23 -35.98 5.09
N GLN A 694 62.62 -36.61 6.12
CA GLN A 694 63.01 -36.73 7.55
C GLN A 694 62.57 -35.63 8.56
N THR A 695 61.69 -35.90 9.54
CA THR A 695 61.74 -36.66 10.84
C THR A 695 62.20 -35.87 12.07
N LYS A 696 61.67 -36.29 13.25
CA LYS A 696 61.97 -35.96 14.67
C LYS A 696 61.18 -34.76 15.24
N ALA A 697 60.27 -34.89 16.23
CA ALA A 697 60.32 -35.53 17.56
C ALA A 697 61.38 -34.92 18.50
N ILE A 698 60.93 -34.28 19.59
CA ILE A 698 61.29 -34.54 21.02
C ILE A 698 60.93 -33.32 21.92
N LEU A 699 60.36 -33.68 23.08
CA LEU A 699 59.93 -32.98 24.31
C LEU A 699 61.05 -32.15 25.03
N PRO A 700 60.77 -31.35 26.10
CA PRO A 700 60.34 -31.78 27.47
C PRO A 700 59.06 -31.06 27.99
N GLU A 701 58.15 -31.62 28.81
CA GLU A 701 58.26 -32.12 30.22
C GLU A 701 58.61 -30.98 31.22
N VAL A 702 58.01 -30.75 32.41
CA VAL A 702 57.10 -31.44 33.36
C VAL A 702 56.49 -30.37 34.31
N TYR A 703 55.25 -30.48 34.81
CA TYR A 703 54.78 -30.70 36.22
C TYR A 703 53.60 -29.72 36.48
N GLU A 704 52.50 -29.94 37.21
CA GLU A 704 51.96 -31.05 38.00
C GLU A 704 50.47 -30.73 38.36
N LEU A 705 49.63 -31.77 38.46
CA LEU A 705 48.43 -32.05 39.32
C LEU A 705 47.66 -30.86 39.97
N GLN A 706 46.32 -30.83 40.05
CA GLN A 706 45.46 -31.84 40.67
C GLN A 706 44.01 -31.83 40.14
N GLU A 707 43.44 -33.03 40.15
CA GLU A 707 42.04 -33.41 39.98
C GLU A 707 41.14 -32.93 41.14
N THR A 708 39.85 -32.75 40.88
CA THR A 708 38.77 -33.47 41.63
C THR A 708 37.43 -33.39 40.88
N THR A 709 36.99 -34.56 40.42
CA THR A 709 35.62 -35.14 40.48
C THR A 709 34.39 -34.46 39.85
N SER A 710 33.93 -35.11 38.77
CA SER A 710 32.56 -35.28 38.22
C SER A 710 31.52 -35.83 39.23
N PRO A 711 30.28 -36.26 38.85
CA PRO A 711 29.28 -35.79 37.86
C PRO A 711 27.82 -35.75 38.40
N GLY A 712 26.89 -35.22 37.61
CA GLY A 712 25.45 -35.45 37.76
C GLY A 712 24.73 -35.56 36.41
N HIS A 713 24.60 -36.79 35.90
CA HIS A 713 23.73 -37.16 34.79
C HIS A 713 22.25 -36.91 35.13
N VAL A 714 21.39 -36.71 34.10
CA VAL A 714 20.30 -37.66 33.74
C VAL A 714 19.44 -37.10 32.57
N GLN A 715 19.56 -37.83 31.45
CA GLN A 715 18.56 -38.26 30.46
C GLN A 715 17.72 -37.28 29.62
N GLN A 716 18.06 -37.32 28.32
CA GLN A 716 17.16 -37.25 27.19
C GLN A 716 16.13 -38.39 27.22
N ASN A 717 14.90 -38.12 26.78
CA ASN A 717 14.06 -39.14 26.16
C ASN A 717 13.38 -38.59 24.90
N ILE A 718 13.78 -39.17 23.78
CA ILE A 718 13.16 -39.08 22.45
C ILE A 718 12.35 -40.36 22.30
N ILE A 719 11.04 -40.26 22.03
CA ILE A 719 10.27 -41.39 21.50
C ILE A 719 9.44 -40.91 20.31
N ARG A 720 9.76 -41.48 19.14
CA ARG A 720 8.92 -41.58 17.95
C ARG A 720 7.95 -42.75 18.14
N GLY A 721 6.72 -42.60 17.64
CA GLY A 721 5.81 -43.73 17.45
C GLY A 721 4.46 -43.29 16.88
N GLN A 722 4.32 -43.40 15.57
CA GLN A 722 3.05 -43.60 14.86
C GLN A 722 2.88 -45.12 14.63
N PRO A 723 1.68 -45.65 14.33
CA PRO A 723 0.65 -45.14 13.40
C PRO A 723 -0.38 -44.18 14.02
#